data_AF-A0A818ZWS1-F1
#
_entry.id   AF-A0A818ZWS1-F1
#
_cell.length_a   1.000
_cell.length_b   1.000
_cell.length_c   1.000
_cell.angle_alpha   90.00
_cell.angle_beta   90.00
_cell.angle_gamma   90.00
#
_symmetry.space_group_name_H-M   'P 1'
#
loop_
_entity.id
_entity.type
_entity.pdbx_description
1 polymer ?
#
loop_
_entity_poly.entity_id
_entity_poly.type
_entity_poly.pdbx_seq_one_letter_code
_entity_poly.pdbx_strand_id
1 'polypeptide(L)'
;MSLESVSKTDHHHLQHKNIHYGKPYFAVLLAAFSSLGGWFFGYDQGVTGGIVIMNSFKNDFCVGVYANTSGCDLSIAALPPDYRQFLVLFTLMYNLGCFIGALFISSFVAEKFGRRAIIFTSAVLFIIGTSMVILPPGGSKTIMIFILIGRIVEGTGVGCASFSCPLYASEIAPTKLRGMLSGFMTMGIVTGLFAANVVNFFFQNHKWGWRLSNGIILIAPAIIMVGIFFCPETPRWLFKKKGRASAEKSLKRIRKIYDVTAELNAIADAVREEGNELSIKELFTTKKMLERLGIGMGIHVFLQTSGISPIFAFGGIIFESVLGSGIISLLILSGANMLSTIPALFLFDRIGRRNLLIFCGLAVKPTDTTTLSSTTITTTEAVLSTTEAPSSCLDSNLITFENASTYSKIPNDYYGLKWTNAYVLDTQIYPQWSESGFYSAVKSGTWVAFNMNGERMTIHIDPPNKFSIKSFVVSSAWKDDLTLSMISQRASTYYKEASFKIEKNHSTTIELNWFDIDTITFYASIDNSGNGEVFVIDDLCLHLNTNLTPTLTSTSTSTSTSAPAIYPCSLNEVLYQNHCYYLDGIGGQCSDGYSLGSETILSRIADLFIGLNYKTTISDNCCVVTSEKYSNYGIAKLHQCNKQGPFRIVPVLNGGGCRNFTNKHSKQLTFCVSN
;
A
#
# COMPACT_ATOMS: atom_id res chain seq x y z
N MET A 1 23.53 27.13 -26.64
CA MET A 1 24.87 27.74 -26.58
C MET A 1 25.76 26.75 -25.85
N SER A 2 26.36 25.89 -26.66
CA SER A 2 26.76 24.54 -26.34
C SER A 2 28.01 24.26 -27.16
N LEU A 3 29.00 23.63 -26.53
CA LEU A 3 30.32 23.18 -27.01
C LEU A 3 31.55 24.05 -26.65
N GLU A 4 31.44 25.37 -26.50
CA GLU A 4 32.59 26.20 -26.06
C GLU A 4 32.79 26.23 -24.52
N SER A 5 31.76 25.91 -23.74
CA SER A 5 31.86 25.82 -22.28
C SER A 5 32.53 24.53 -21.79
N VAL A 6 32.64 23.50 -22.64
CA VAL A 6 33.27 22.22 -22.26
C VAL A 6 34.80 22.37 -22.22
N SER A 7 35.38 23.10 -23.19
CA SER A 7 36.84 23.34 -23.27
C SER A 7 37.40 24.13 -22.06
N LYS A 8 36.65 25.11 -21.53
CA LYS A 8 37.08 25.84 -20.31
C LYS A 8 36.97 25.00 -19.03
N THR A 9 36.12 23.97 -19.01
CA THR A 9 35.97 23.09 -17.84
C THR A 9 37.15 22.13 -17.72
N ASP A 10 37.71 21.69 -18.86
CA ASP A 10 38.88 20.78 -18.88
C ASP A 10 40.19 21.47 -18.44
N HIS A 11 40.35 22.77 -18.72
CA HIS A 11 41.50 23.53 -18.20
C HIS A 11 41.47 23.72 -16.68
N HIS A 12 40.29 23.83 -16.06
CA HIS A 12 40.15 23.88 -14.60
C HIS A 12 40.36 22.49 -13.95
N HIS A 13 39.99 21.40 -14.62
CA HIS A 13 40.21 20.04 -14.11
C HIS A 13 41.69 19.63 -14.04
N LEU A 14 42.54 20.19 -14.91
CA LEU A 14 43.97 19.85 -14.95
C LEU A 14 44.79 20.47 -13.80
N GLN A 15 44.37 21.59 -13.20
CA GLN A 15 45.07 22.21 -12.06
C GLN A 15 44.71 21.59 -10.69
N HIS A 16 43.63 20.80 -10.59
CA HIS A 16 43.22 20.18 -9.32
C HIS A 16 43.94 18.86 -8.98
N LYS A 17 44.90 18.41 -9.79
CA LYS A 17 45.55 17.10 -9.62
C LYS A 17 46.56 17.01 -8.46
N ASN A 18 47.01 18.12 -7.89
CA ASN A 18 48.02 18.14 -6.83
C ASN A 18 47.54 18.77 -5.51
N ILE A 19 46.33 18.42 -5.05
CA ILE A 19 45.94 18.71 -3.66
C ILE A 19 46.52 17.59 -2.79
N HIS A 20 47.57 17.88 -2.02
CA HIS A 20 48.05 16.97 -0.98
C HIS A 20 46.96 16.84 0.10
N TYR A 21 46.31 15.69 0.17
CA TYR A 21 45.36 15.38 1.23
C TYR A 21 46.15 14.84 2.44
N GLY A 22 46.11 15.56 3.53
CA GLY A 22 46.60 15.11 4.83
C GLY A 22 45.74 13.96 5.33
N LYS A 23 46.18 13.26 6.38
CA LYS A 23 45.44 12.13 6.95
C LYS A 23 44.00 12.59 7.31
N PRO A 24 42.93 12.04 6.69
CA PRO A 24 41.57 12.58 6.81
C PRO A 24 40.88 12.27 8.14
N TYR A 25 41.58 11.65 9.10
CA TYR A 25 41.02 11.14 10.36
C TYR A 25 40.24 12.20 11.15
N PHE A 26 40.76 13.43 11.23
CA PHE A 26 40.11 14.50 11.99
C PHE A 26 38.83 14.99 11.31
N ALA A 27 38.80 15.05 9.98
CA ALA A 27 37.60 15.40 9.22
C ALA A 27 36.53 14.30 9.29
N VAL A 28 36.94 13.02 9.28
CA VAL A 28 36.02 11.88 9.49
C VAL A 28 35.45 11.90 10.89
N LEU A 29 36.26 12.17 11.92
CA LEU A 29 35.81 12.30 13.31
C LEU A 29 34.79 13.45 13.46
N LEU A 30 35.06 14.61 12.83
CA LEU A 30 34.13 15.74 12.81
C LEU A 30 32.80 15.40 12.13
N ALA A 31 32.83 14.62 11.05
CA ALA A 31 31.64 14.18 10.35
C ALA A 31 30.84 13.14 11.14
N ALA A 32 31.53 12.19 11.79
CA ALA A 32 30.92 11.25 12.71
C ALA A 32 30.27 11.99 13.90
N PHE A 33 30.96 12.98 14.47
CA PHE A 33 30.38 13.84 15.50
C PHE A 33 29.14 14.60 15.00
N SER A 34 29.19 15.16 13.78
CA SER A 34 28.02 15.81 13.16
C SER A 34 26.85 14.84 12.95
N SER A 35 27.13 13.56 12.67
CA SER A 35 26.09 12.54 12.49
C SER A 35 25.33 12.17 13.76
N LEU A 36 25.81 12.55 14.95
CA LEU A 36 25.02 12.45 16.20
C LEU A 36 23.71 13.24 16.10
N GLY A 37 23.65 14.30 15.27
CA GLY A 37 22.40 15.00 14.97
C GLY A 37 21.36 14.11 14.26
N GLY A 38 21.82 13.19 13.42
CA GLY A 38 20.97 12.16 12.81
C GLY A 38 20.49 11.14 13.84
N TRP A 39 21.30 10.82 14.85
CA TRP A 39 20.95 9.86 15.88
C TRP A 39 19.70 10.29 16.66
N PHE A 40 19.69 11.46 17.28
CA PHE A 40 18.52 11.88 18.05
C PHE A 40 17.28 12.11 17.18
N PHE A 41 17.46 12.49 15.91
CA PHE A 41 16.35 12.54 14.96
C PHE A 41 15.71 11.17 14.74
N GLY A 42 16.52 10.16 14.43
CA GLY A 42 16.02 8.80 14.22
C GLY A 42 15.46 8.17 15.48
N TYR A 43 16.08 8.45 16.63
CA TYR A 43 15.63 7.92 17.91
C TYR A 43 14.22 8.39 18.27
N ASP A 44 13.93 9.68 18.15
CA ASP A 44 12.59 10.19 18.45
C ASP A 44 11.51 9.57 17.53
N GLN A 45 11.81 9.40 16.23
CA GLN A 45 10.90 8.70 15.32
C GLN A 45 10.62 7.26 15.78
N GLY A 46 11.65 6.53 16.23
CA GLY A 46 11.51 5.15 16.68
C GLY A 46 10.81 5.01 18.02
N VAL A 47 11.09 5.93 18.95
CA VAL A 47 10.48 5.91 20.27
C VAL A 47 8.98 6.13 20.15
N THR A 48 8.57 7.10 19.35
CA THR A 48 7.15 7.44 19.11
C THR A 48 6.33 6.22 18.69
N GLY A 49 6.85 5.39 17.77
CA GLY A 49 6.16 4.19 17.30
C GLY A 49 5.89 3.14 18.39
N GLY A 50 6.81 2.98 19.34
CA GLY A 50 6.67 1.98 20.41
C GLY A 50 5.97 2.50 21.66
N ILE A 51 6.13 3.78 22.03
CA ILE A 51 5.53 4.31 23.27
C ILE A 51 4.00 4.35 23.22
N VAL A 52 3.41 4.57 22.05
CA VAL A 52 1.96 4.70 21.90
C VAL A 52 1.20 3.41 22.24
N ILE A 53 1.88 2.25 22.18
CA ILE A 53 1.32 0.96 22.57
C ILE A 53 1.70 0.53 24.00
N MET A 54 2.61 1.23 24.68
CA MET A 54 3.01 0.89 26.05
C MET A 54 1.88 1.15 27.06
N ASN A 55 1.72 0.22 28.01
CA ASN A 55 0.72 0.34 29.08
C ASN A 55 0.93 1.59 29.94
N SER A 56 2.18 1.98 30.19
CA SER A 56 2.49 3.21 30.95
C SER A 56 1.99 4.48 30.26
N PHE A 57 2.06 4.54 28.92
CA PHE A 57 1.56 5.68 28.15
C PHE A 57 0.02 5.69 28.12
N LYS A 58 -0.60 4.52 27.89
CA LYS A 58 -2.07 4.38 27.92
C LYS A 58 -2.65 4.77 29.29
N ASN A 59 -2.00 4.40 30.39
CA ASN A 59 -2.47 4.74 31.73
C ASN A 59 -2.43 6.26 31.98
N ASP A 60 -1.37 6.95 31.56
CA ASP A 60 -1.21 8.39 31.77
C ASP A 60 -2.13 9.23 30.87
N PHE A 61 -2.40 8.80 29.62
CA PHE A 61 -3.09 9.61 28.61
C PHE A 61 -4.46 9.11 28.17
N CYS A 62 -4.73 7.80 28.23
CA CYS A 62 -6.06 7.25 27.92
C CYS A 62 -6.89 7.09 29.20
N VAL A 63 -6.39 6.33 30.18
CA VAL A 63 -7.12 6.04 31.43
C VAL A 63 -7.24 7.28 32.30
N GLY A 64 -6.17 8.07 32.40
CA GLY A 64 -6.17 9.28 33.22
C GLY A 64 -7.04 10.43 32.69
N VAL A 65 -7.57 10.36 31.46
CA VAL A 65 -8.17 11.53 30.80
C VAL A 65 -9.48 11.26 30.04
N TYR A 66 -9.59 10.13 29.32
CA TYR A 66 -10.70 9.92 28.37
C TYR A 66 -11.61 8.74 28.71
N ALA A 67 -11.10 7.70 29.37
CA ALA A 67 -11.88 6.48 29.66
C ALA A 67 -11.40 5.74 30.92
N ASN A 68 -12.15 4.73 31.36
CA ASN A 68 -11.69 3.79 32.40
C ASN A 68 -10.79 2.70 31.80
N THR A 69 -10.10 1.92 32.64
CA THR A 69 -9.16 0.86 32.25
C THR A 69 -9.74 -0.09 31.19
N SER A 70 -11.01 -0.49 31.34
CA SER A 70 -11.71 -1.38 30.40
C SER A 70 -11.94 -0.80 29.00
N GLY A 71 -11.94 0.53 28.83
CA GLY A 71 -12.06 1.19 27.53
C GLY A 71 -10.72 1.43 26.82
N CYS A 72 -9.61 1.41 27.56
CA CYS A 72 -8.26 1.64 27.03
C CYS A 72 -7.49 0.35 26.72
N ASP A 73 -7.98 -0.80 27.19
CA ASP A 73 -7.48 -2.14 26.84
C ASP A 73 -8.12 -2.71 25.57
N LEU A 74 -9.07 -1.99 24.96
CA LEU A 74 -9.69 -2.35 23.69
C LEU A 74 -8.71 -2.20 22.51
N SER A 75 -9.00 -2.90 21.41
CA SER A 75 -8.26 -2.72 20.16
C SER A 75 -8.35 -1.27 19.68
N ILE A 76 -7.30 -0.79 19.01
CA ILE A 76 -7.15 0.65 18.70
C ILE A 76 -8.27 1.20 17.79
N ALA A 77 -8.93 0.36 17.00
CA ALA A 77 -10.12 0.73 16.22
C ALA A 77 -11.33 1.13 17.11
N ALA A 78 -11.41 0.56 18.31
CA ALA A 78 -12.45 0.79 19.31
C ALA A 78 -12.05 1.80 20.40
N LEU A 79 -10.84 2.39 20.33
CA LEU A 79 -10.43 3.47 21.25
C LEU A 79 -11.30 4.72 21.05
N PRO A 80 -11.51 5.53 22.11
CA PRO A 80 -12.24 6.79 22.02
C PRO A 80 -11.70 7.69 20.89
N PRO A 81 -12.58 8.32 20.08
CA PRO A 81 -12.17 9.15 18.94
C PRO A 81 -11.22 10.29 19.35
N ASP A 82 -11.46 10.91 20.50
CA ASP A 82 -10.63 11.99 21.02
C ASP A 82 -9.19 11.54 21.32
N TYR A 83 -9.01 10.31 21.83
CA TYR A 83 -7.68 9.78 22.12
C TYR A 83 -6.92 9.45 20.83
N ARG A 84 -7.60 8.88 19.83
CA ARG A 84 -7.00 8.66 18.50
C ARG A 84 -6.57 9.99 17.87
N GLN A 85 -7.39 11.03 17.97
CA GLN A 85 -7.04 12.36 17.48
C GLN A 85 -5.82 12.93 18.22
N PHE A 86 -5.71 12.73 19.53
CA PHE A 86 -4.52 13.10 20.28
C PHE A 86 -3.26 12.40 19.79
N LEU A 87 -3.28 11.07 19.57
CA LEU A 87 -2.13 10.33 19.04
C LEU A 87 -1.66 10.87 17.69
N VAL A 88 -2.60 11.22 16.81
CA VAL A 88 -2.30 11.85 15.53
C VAL A 88 -1.67 13.22 15.74
N LEU A 89 -2.26 14.08 16.58
CA LEU A 89 -1.72 15.40 16.91
C LEU A 89 -0.32 15.31 17.54
N PHE A 90 -0.07 14.33 18.39
CA PHE A 90 1.22 14.09 19.04
C PHE A 90 2.36 13.87 18.02
N THR A 91 2.06 13.22 16.89
CA THR A 91 3.00 13.01 15.79
C THR A 91 3.07 14.22 14.86
N LEU A 92 1.94 14.85 14.55
CA LEU A 92 1.87 16.00 13.64
C LEU A 92 2.55 17.26 14.22
N MET A 93 2.39 17.52 15.52
CA MET A 93 2.99 18.68 16.17
C MET A 93 4.52 18.64 16.16
N TYR A 94 5.11 17.44 16.24
CA TYR A 94 6.53 17.25 16.04
C TYR A 94 6.97 17.64 14.62
N ASN A 95 6.27 17.16 13.59
CA ASN A 95 6.58 17.50 12.20
C ASN A 95 6.41 18.99 11.90
N LEU A 96 5.41 19.63 12.52
CA LEU A 96 5.22 21.08 12.47
C LEU A 96 6.42 21.82 13.08
N GLY A 97 6.93 21.35 14.23
CA GLY A 97 8.18 21.82 14.82
C GLY A 97 9.36 21.70 13.86
N CYS A 98 9.55 20.52 13.25
CA CYS A 98 10.61 20.29 12.26
C CYS A 98 10.56 21.29 11.10
N PHE A 99 9.37 21.57 10.58
CA PHE A 99 9.18 22.59 9.54
C PHE A 99 9.61 23.99 10.00
N ILE A 100 9.20 24.40 11.20
CA ILE A 100 9.55 25.72 11.77
C ILE A 100 11.06 25.85 11.95
N GLY A 101 11.69 24.82 12.54
CA GLY A 101 13.13 24.78 12.79
C GLY A 101 13.96 24.81 11.52
N ALA A 102 13.58 24.02 10.51
CA ALA A 102 14.29 23.94 9.24
C ALA A 102 14.18 25.23 8.41
N LEU A 103 13.00 25.85 8.36
CA LEU A 103 12.77 27.01 7.49
C LEU A 103 13.25 28.33 8.13
N PHE A 104 12.81 28.62 9.35
CA PHE A 104 12.95 29.95 9.94
C PHE A 104 14.23 30.08 10.77
N ILE A 105 14.46 29.15 11.70
CA ILE A 105 15.57 29.26 12.66
C ILE A 105 16.90 28.90 11.99
N SER A 106 16.93 27.82 11.22
CA SER A 106 18.15 27.31 10.59
C SER A 106 18.83 28.33 9.69
N SER A 107 18.08 28.91 8.75
CA SER A 107 18.59 29.87 7.78
C SER A 107 19.18 31.10 8.48
N PHE A 108 18.41 31.69 9.41
CA PHE A 108 18.83 32.91 10.11
C PHE A 108 20.07 32.69 11.00
N VAL A 109 20.07 31.63 11.82
CA VAL A 109 21.14 31.37 12.78
C VAL A 109 22.42 30.89 12.07
N ALA A 110 22.29 30.01 11.06
CA ALA A 110 23.44 29.47 10.36
C ALA A 110 24.22 30.55 9.58
N GLU A 111 23.52 31.54 9.00
CA GLU A 111 24.16 32.63 8.27
C GLU A 111 24.77 33.69 9.21
N LYS A 112 24.05 34.06 10.26
CA LYS A 112 24.48 35.12 11.19
C LYS A 112 25.55 34.67 12.17
N PHE A 113 25.40 33.49 12.76
CA PHE A 113 26.23 33.01 13.87
C PHE A 113 27.14 31.82 13.51
N GLY A 114 26.94 31.21 12.34
CA GLY A 114 27.76 30.09 11.86
C GLY A 114 27.12 28.73 12.05
N ARG A 115 27.76 27.69 11.51
CA ARG A 115 27.20 26.32 11.47
C ARG A 115 27.30 25.68 12.84
N ARG A 116 28.33 26.04 13.62
CA ARG A 116 28.52 25.56 14.98
C ARG A 116 27.42 26.05 15.93
N ALA A 117 26.99 27.29 15.76
CA ALA A 117 25.94 27.89 16.58
C ALA A 117 24.58 27.21 16.38
N ILE A 118 24.20 26.92 15.13
CA ILE A 118 22.92 26.25 14.86
C ILE A 118 22.89 24.78 15.36
N ILE A 119 24.02 24.05 15.30
CA ILE A 119 24.12 22.70 15.88
C ILE A 119 24.01 22.73 17.41
N PHE A 120 24.53 23.78 18.05
CA PHE A 120 24.34 23.98 19.49
C PHE A 120 22.88 24.31 19.82
N THR A 121 22.27 25.24 19.08
CA THR A 121 20.86 25.62 19.25
C THR A 121 19.92 24.43 19.05
N SER A 122 20.17 23.57 18.06
CA SER A 122 19.36 22.37 17.83
C SER A 122 19.38 21.42 19.02
N ALA A 123 20.56 21.17 19.60
CA ALA A 123 20.71 20.33 20.78
C ALA A 123 19.99 20.92 22.01
N VAL A 124 20.11 22.23 22.23
CA VAL A 124 19.41 22.93 23.33
C VAL A 124 17.89 22.82 23.18
N LEU A 125 17.35 23.13 22.00
CA LEU A 125 15.91 23.05 21.73
C LEU A 125 15.39 21.62 21.89
N PHE A 126 16.14 20.62 21.42
CA PHE A 126 15.77 19.22 21.58
C PHE A 126 15.71 18.81 23.06
N ILE A 127 16.71 19.20 23.87
CA ILE A 127 16.73 18.91 25.31
C ILE A 127 15.55 19.56 26.03
N ILE A 128 15.28 20.84 25.74
CA ILE A 128 14.14 21.57 26.32
C ILE A 128 12.82 20.89 25.93
N GLY A 129 12.62 20.61 24.64
CA GLY A 129 11.40 19.98 24.14
C GLY A 129 11.17 18.59 24.73
N THR A 130 12.19 17.73 24.72
CA THR A 130 12.12 16.39 25.33
C THR A 130 11.83 16.48 26.83
N SER A 131 12.46 17.43 27.55
CA SER A 131 12.19 17.66 28.97
C SER A 131 10.74 18.10 29.21
N MET A 132 10.19 18.95 28.35
CA MET A 132 8.77 19.35 28.40
C MET A 132 7.82 18.17 28.15
N VAL A 133 8.24 17.16 27.37
CA VAL A 133 7.44 15.95 27.12
C VAL A 133 7.47 14.98 28.32
N ILE A 134 8.63 14.77 28.96
CA ILE A 134 8.78 13.71 29.98
C ILE A 134 8.48 14.14 31.43
N LEU A 135 8.66 15.42 31.76
CA LEU A 135 8.53 15.93 33.14
C LEU A 135 7.08 16.03 33.65
N PRO A 136 6.08 16.43 32.86
CA PRO A 136 4.72 16.64 33.37
C PRO A 136 4.10 15.36 33.97
N PRO A 137 3.26 15.46 35.03
CA PRO A 137 2.48 14.33 35.53
C PRO A 137 1.37 13.94 34.53
N GLY A 138 1.10 12.64 34.34
CA GLY A 138 -0.01 12.20 33.48
C GLY A 138 -1.39 12.56 34.04
N GLY A 139 -2.45 12.38 33.25
CA GLY A 139 -3.84 12.41 33.75
C GLY A 139 -4.58 13.75 33.72
N SER A 140 -4.16 14.73 32.90
CA SER A 140 -4.95 15.97 32.69
C SER A 140 -4.88 16.47 31.26
N LYS A 141 -6.03 16.95 30.73
CA LYS A 141 -6.15 17.55 29.39
C LYS A 141 -5.21 18.75 29.20
N THR A 142 -5.03 19.58 30.24
CA THR A 142 -4.11 20.73 30.19
C THR A 142 -2.67 20.30 30.00
N ILE A 143 -2.29 19.18 30.60
CA ILE A 143 -0.94 18.63 30.50
C ILE A 143 -0.67 18.05 29.11
N MET A 144 -1.68 17.48 28.47
CA MET A 144 -1.58 17.01 27.09
C MET A 144 -1.24 18.15 26.12
N ILE A 145 -1.88 19.32 26.28
CA ILE A 145 -1.56 20.51 25.47
C ILE A 145 -0.11 20.94 25.69
N PHE A 146 0.35 20.94 26.94
CA PHE A 146 1.75 21.26 27.26
C PHE A 146 2.74 20.30 26.59
N ILE A 147 2.43 19.00 26.57
CA ILE A 147 3.23 17.99 25.87
C ILE A 147 3.22 18.22 24.36
N LEU A 148 2.06 18.55 23.76
CA LEU A 148 1.99 18.89 22.34
C LEU A 148 2.86 20.11 21.99
N ILE A 149 2.91 21.12 22.86
CA ILE A 149 3.85 22.25 22.72
C ILE A 149 5.30 21.77 22.85
N GLY A 150 5.58 20.87 23.80
CA GLY A 150 6.88 20.20 23.94
C GLY A 150 7.33 19.52 22.65
N ARG A 151 6.42 18.83 21.95
CA ARG A 151 6.69 18.19 20.64
C ARG A 151 7.05 19.20 19.56
N ILE A 152 6.42 20.38 19.54
CA ILE A 152 6.79 21.45 18.62
C ILE A 152 8.22 21.93 18.92
N VAL A 153 8.56 22.16 20.19
CA VAL A 153 9.90 22.63 20.59
C VAL A 153 10.96 21.57 20.28
N GLU A 154 10.68 20.30 20.58
CA GLU A 154 11.53 19.15 20.27
C GLU A 154 11.77 19.03 18.77
N GLY A 155 10.69 19.03 17.97
CA GLY A 155 10.75 18.99 16.51
C GLY A 155 11.50 20.18 15.93
N THR A 156 11.38 21.37 16.52
CA THR A 156 12.15 22.54 16.10
C THR A 156 13.65 22.31 16.22
N GLY A 157 14.10 21.68 17.31
CA GLY A 157 15.50 21.27 17.48
C GLY A 157 15.94 20.28 16.40
N VAL A 158 15.12 19.26 16.12
CA VAL A 158 15.37 18.29 15.06
C VAL A 158 15.46 18.94 13.68
N GLY A 159 14.50 19.80 13.33
CA GLY A 159 14.50 20.52 12.05
C GLY A 159 15.76 21.36 11.85
N CYS A 160 16.27 21.97 12.93
CA CYS A 160 17.55 22.66 12.92
C CYS A 160 18.74 21.72 12.67
N ALA A 161 18.73 20.53 13.28
CA ALA A 161 19.78 19.54 13.09
C ALA A 161 19.76 18.91 11.69
N SER A 162 18.58 18.63 11.13
CA SER A 162 18.42 18.03 9.80
C SER A 162 18.96 18.91 8.67
N PHE A 163 18.98 20.23 8.86
CA PHE A 163 19.63 21.17 7.96
C PHE A 163 21.13 21.34 8.26
N SER A 164 21.46 21.59 9.53
CA SER A 164 22.81 22.05 9.91
C SER A 164 23.88 20.96 9.89
N CYS A 165 23.55 19.73 10.31
CA CYS A 165 24.50 18.62 10.38
C CYS A 165 25.04 18.19 9.00
N PRO A 166 24.21 17.98 7.95
CA PRO A 166 24.71 17.64 6.63
C PRO A 166 25.45 18.81 5.99
N LEU A 167 25.00 20.04 6.23
CA LEU A 167 25.68 21.24 5.74
C LEU A 167 27.08 21.36 6.33
N TYR A 168 27.21 21.24 7.65
CA TYR A 168 28.49 21.26 8.37
C TYR A 168 29.42 20.14 7.89
N ALA A 169 28.91 18.92 7.77
CA ALA A 169 29.67 17.78 7.25
C ALA A 169 30.16 18.02 5.81
N SER A 170 29.31 18.58 4.93
CA SER A 170 29.65 18.83 3.53
C SER A 170 30.70 19.93 3.34
N GLU A 171 30.67 20.97 4.18
CA GLU A 171 31.61 22.10 4.16
C GLU A 171 32.99 21.72 4.75
N ILE A 172 33.05 20.69 5.60
CA ILE A 172 34.30 20.19 6.22
C ILE A 172 34.88 19.00 5.46
N ALA A 173 34.04 18.23 4.79
CA ALA A 173 34.45 17.04 4.05
C ALA A 173 35.53 17.37 3.01
N PRO A 174 36.60 16.55 2.89
CA PRO A 174 37.49 16.62 1.75
C PRO A 174 36.74 16.19 0.49
N THR A 175 37.10 16.77 -0.66
CA THR A 175 36.38 16.62 -1.93
C THR A 175 36.14 15.15 -2.32
N LYS A 176 37.09 14.26 -2.02
CA LYS A 176 37.01 12.82 -2.32
C LYS A 176 36.06 12.03 -1.42
N LEU A 177 35.76 12.48 -0.21
CA LEU A 177 34.96 11.73 0.77
C LEU A 177 33.58 12.35 1.04
N ARG A 178 33.24 13.48 0.40
CA ARG A 178 31.99 14.21 0.66
C ARG A 178 30.73 13.36 0.47
N GLY A 179 30.73 12.42 -0.47
CA GLY A 179 29.62 11.47 -0.69
C GLY A 179 29.39 10.56 0.51
N MET A 180 30.42 9.79 0.90
CA MET A 180 30.41 8.91 2.06
C MET A 180 30.12 9.65 3.38
N LEU A 181 30.66 10.86 3.55
CA LEU A 181 30.42 11.66 4.76
C LEU A 181 28.95 12.09 4.90
N SER A 182 28.26 12.33 3.80
CA SER A 182 26.81 12.58 3.81
C SER A 182 26.01 11.35 4.23
N GLY A 183 26.52 10.15 3.92
CA GLY A 183 25.93 8.88 4.30
C GLY A 183 25.94 8.59 5.81
N PHE A 184 26.95 9.10 6.54
CA PHE A 184 26.99 8.95 8.00
C PHE A 184 25.80 9.58 8.70
N MET A 185 25.24 10.66 8.16
CA MET A 185 24.03 11.26 8.73
C MET A 185 22.84 10.30 8.63
N THR A 186 22.62 9.70 7.47
CA THR A 186 21.57 8.69 7.26
C THR A 186 21.79 7.47 8.16
N MET A 187 23.04 7.02 8.33
CA MET A 187 23.36 5.97 9.30
C MET A 187 23.00 6.36 10.72
N GLY A 188 23.28 7.61 11.11
CA GLY A 188 22.88 8.13 12.41
C GLY A 188 21.37 7.98 12.63
N ILE A 189 20.56 8.35 11.63
CA ILE A 189 19.09 8.24 11.68
C ILE A 189 18.67 6.78 11.88
N VAL A 190 19.09 5.86 11.01
CA VAL A 190 18.64 4.46 11.13
C VAL A 190 19.18 3.75 12.38
N THR A 191 20.38 4.13 12.84
CA THR A 191 20.95 3.61 14.10
C THR A 191 20.17 4.14 15.30
N GLY A 192 19.79 5.42 15.29
CA GLY A 192 18.96 6.01 16.32
C GLY A 192 17.58 5.36 16.38
N LEU A 193 16.96 5.15 15.22
CA LEU A 193 15.68 4.47 15.08
C LEU A 193 15.70 3.05 15.65
N PHE A 194 16.75 2.28 15.34
CA PHE A 194 16.93 0.94 15.91
C PHE A 194 17.17 0.99 17.42
N ALA A 195 18.06 1.87 17.89
CA ALA A 195 18.35 2.03 19.31
C ALA A 195 17.10 2.39 20.13
N ALA A 196 16.22 3.25 19.59
CA ALA A 196 14.94 3.58 20.21
C ALA A 196 14.03 2.35 20.40
N ASN A 197 13.92 1.50 19.38
CA ASN A 197 13.11 0.29 19.48
C ASN A 197 13.71 -0.75 20.43
N VAL A 198 15.04 -0.83 20.52
CA VAL A 198 15.73 -1.63 21.55
C VAL A 198 15.38 -1.13 22.94
N VAL A 199 15.46 0.17 23.19
CA VAL A 199 15.09 0.78 24.47
C VAL A 199 13.61 0.52 24.79
N ASN A 200 12.71 0.69 23.81
CA ASN A 200 11.30 0.40 23.97
C ASN A 200 11.04 -1.06 24.37
N PHE A 201 11.75 -2.01 23.76
CA PHE A 201 11.65 -3.42 24.14
C PHE A 201 12.07 -3.69 25.59
N PHE A 202 13.12 -3.04 26.09
CA PHE A 202 13.55 -3.19 27.48
C PHE A 202 12.60 -2.54 28.49
N PHE A 203 12.00 -1.40 28.15
CA PHE A 203 11.17 -0.61 29.08
C PHE A 203 9.65 -0.80 28.92
N GLN A 204 9.19 -1.66 28.00
CA GLN A 204 7.77 -1.86 27.69
C GLN A 204 6.87 -2.15 28.90
N ASN A 205 7.37 -2.95 29.86
CA ASN A 205 6.61 -3.39 31.04
C ASN A 205 6.90 -2.53 32.28
N HIS A 206 7.71 -1.47 32.15
CA HIS A 206 8.09 -0.65 33.27
C HIS A 206 7.04 0.44 33.55
N LYS A 207 6.82 0.77 34.84
CA LYS A 207 5.83 1.77 35.26
C LYS A 207 6.08 3.15 34.65
N TRP A 208 7.35 3.52 34.47
CA TRP A 208 7.77 4.75 33.79
C TRP A 208 8.30 4.51 32.36
N GLY A 209 7.87 3.42 31.72
CA GLY A 209 8.44 2.94 30.46
C GLY A 209 8.54 4.02 29.37
N TRP A 210 7.43 4.69 29.07
CA TRP A 210 7.43 5.73 28.02
C TRP A 210 8.32 6.93 28.36
N ARG A 211 8.43 7.30 29.64
CA ARG A 211 9.26 8.43 30.09
C ARG A 211 10.75 8.09 29.99
N LEU A 212 11.12 6.87 30.40
CA LEU A 212 12.51 6.40 30.30
C LEU A 212 12.92 6.25 28.83
N SER A 213 12.05 5.69 28.00
CA SER A 213 12.29 5.60 26.55
C SER A 213 12.53 6.97 25.92
N ASN A 214 11.72 7.99 26.23
CA ASN A 214 11.95 9.35 25.74
C ASN A 214 13.13 10.07 26.43
N GLY A 215 13.43 9.76 27.69
CA GLY A 215 14.44 10.47 28.47
C GLY A 215 15.88 10.06 28.14
N ILE A 216 16.13 8.79 27.80
CA ILE A 216 17.48 8.27 27.56
C ILE A 216 18.19 9.01 26.41
N ILE A 217 17.46 9.48 25.40
CA ILE A 217 18.09 10.17 24.27
C ILE A 217 18.70 11.51 24.64
N LEU A 218 18.32 12.13 25.76
CA LEU A 218 18.91 13.39 26.24
C LEU A 218 20.45 13.35 26.36
N ILE A 219 21.03 12.14 26.48
CA ILE A 219 22.47 11.93 26.48
C ILE A 219 23.11 12.36 25.14
N ALA A 220 22.51 12.03 24.00
CA ALA A 220 23.06 12.35 22.69
C ALA A 220 23.18 13.87 22.40
N PRO A 221 22.12 14.70 22.53
CA PRO A 221 22.22 16.14 22.35
C PRO A 221 23.07 16.79 23.44
N ALA A 222 23.16 16.23 24.66
CA ALA A 222 24.08 16.74 25.69
C ALA A 222 25.55 16.56 25.27
N ILE A 223 25.90 15.40 24.70
CA ILE A 223 27.22 15.15 24.12
C ILE A 223 27.49 16.12 22.97
N ILE A 224 26.51 16.39 22.11
CA ILE A 224 26.66 17.38 21.03
C ILE A 224 26.88 18.78 21.61
N MET A 225 26.09 19.19 22.59
CA MET A 225 26.16 20.50 23.22
C MET A 225 27.54 20.78 23.82
N VAL A 226 28.17 19.80 24.45
CA VAL A 226 29.54 19.93 25.00
C VAL A 226 30.59 19.77 23.90
N GLY A 227 30.45 18.74 23.05
CA GLY A 227 31.43 18.38 22.03
C GLY A 227 31.60 19.45 20.95
N ILE A 228 30.54 20.20 20.64
CA ILE A 228 30.56 21.24 19.62
C ILE A 228 31.54 22.36 19.98
N PHE A 229 31.86 22.55 21.27
CA PHE A 229 32.83 23.55 21.70
C PHE A 229 34.25 23.27 21.21
N PHE A 230 34.58 22.00 21.01
CA PHE A 230 35.89 21.56 20.53
C PHE A 230 36.00 21.56 19.01
N CYS A 231 34.87 21.56 18.31
CA CYS A 231 34.80 21.56 16.86
C CYS A 231 35.13 22.94 16.25
N PRO A 232 35.93 23.02 15.17
CA PRO A 232 36.16 24.27 14.46
C PRO A 232 34.93 24.66 13.62
N GLU A 233 34.77 25.95 13.38
CA GLU A 233 33.75 26.48 12.47
C GLU A 233 34.15 26.25 11.00
N THR A 234 33.18 26.21 10.10
CA THR A 234 33.44 25.87 8.70
C THR A 234 34.31 26.93 8.00
N PRO A 235 35.33 26.52 7.21
CA PRO A 235 36.21 27.47 6.52
C PRO A 235 35.45 28.42 5.58
N ARG A 236 34.39 27.92 4.94
CA ARG A 236 33.53 28.69 4.04
C ARG A 236 32.82 29.83 4.76
N TRP A 237 32.19 29.57 5.91
CA TRP A 237 31.53 30.61 6.70
C TRP A 237 32.54 31.62 7.26
N LEU A 238 33.69 31.14 7.76
CA LEU A 238 34.76 32.00 8.26
C LEU A 238 35.32 32.93 7.18
N PHE A 239 35.43 32.45 5.94
CA PHE A 239 35.87 33.28 4.82
C PHE A 239 34.88 34.42 4.54
N LYS A 240 33.57 34.11 4.50
CA LYS A 240 32.49 35.07 4.24
C LYS A 240 32.36 36.13 5.34
N LYS A 241 32.53 35.78 6.62
CA LYS A 241 32.28 36.68 7.76
C LYS A 241 33.53 37.27 8.42
N LYS A 242 34.64 36.53 8.47
CA LYS A 242 35.87 36.89 9.22
C LYS A 242 37.13 36.97 8.35
N GLY A 243 36.98 36.89 7.03
CA GLY A 243 38.05 37.02 6.05
C GLY A 243 39.00 35.82 5.94
N ARG A 244 39.96 35.96 5.03
CA ARG A 244 40.84 34.87 4.56
C ARG A 244 41.70 34.25 5.67
N ALA A 245 42.28 35.04 6.56
CA ALA A 245 43.19 34.56 7.61
C ALA A 245 42.49 33.60 8.60
N SER A 246 41.24 33.91 8.97
CA SER A 246 40.44 33.06 9.87
C SER A 246 40.08 31.72 9.21
N ALA A 247 39.70 31.76 7.92
CA ALA A 247 39.39 30.57 7.14
C ALA A 247 40.61 29.65 6.98
N GLU A 248 41.79 30.22 6.73
CA GLU A 248 43.04 29.48 6.61
C GLU A 248 43.40 28.75 7.91
N LYS A 249 43.27 29.42 9.07
CA LYS A 249 43.53 28.80 10.38
C LYS A 249 42.61 27.61 10.66
N SER A 250 41.31 27.73 10.33
CA SER A 250 40.37 26.62 10.48
C SER A 250 40.67 25.48 9.50
N LEU A 251 40.97 25.80 8.25
CA LEU A 251 41.27 24.81 7.22
C LEU A 251 42.56 24.03 7.54
N LYS A 252 43.61 24.71 8.01
CA LYS A 252 44.84 24.08 8.53
C LYS A 252 44.54 23.13 9.69
N ARG A 253 43.65 23.52 10.62
CA ARG A 253 43.23 22.68 11.75
C ARG A 253 42.48 21.43 11.29
N ILE A 254 41.59 21.57 10.30
CA ILE A 254 40.76 20.48 9.74
C ILE A 254 41.61 19.51 8.93
N ARG A 255 42.45 20.03 8.02
CA ARG A 255 43.26 19.22 7.09
C ARG A 255 44.54 18.68 7.72
N LYS A 256 45.01 19.28 8.83
CA LYS A 256 46.28 18.96 9.51
C LYS A 256 47.49 19.07 8.57
N ILE A 257 47.48 20.08 7.69
CA ILE A 257 48.55 20.38 6.72
C ILE A 257 48.86 21.89 6.78
N TYR A 258 50.09 22.25 6.43
CA TYR A 258 50.54 23.64 6.36
C TYR A 258 50.16 24.35 5.05
N ASP A 259 50.25 23.68 3.90
CA ASP A 259 49.80 24.23 2.63
C ASP A 259 48.33 23.87 2.35
N VAL A 260 47.45 24.85 2.52
CA VAL A 260 46.02 24.78 2.19
C VAL A 260 45.63 25.83 1.14
N THR A 261 46.62 26.44 0.49
CA THR A 261 46.45 27.65 -0.32
C THR A 261 45.54 27.40 -1.52
N ALA A 262 45.71 26.25 -2.18
CA ALA A 262 44.90 25.84 -3.32
C ALA A 262 43.41 25.65 -2.95
N GLU A 263 43.12 24.96 -1.84
CA GLU A 263 41.75 24.73 -1.37
C GLU A 263 41.12 26.04 -0.86
N LEU A 264 41.90 26.90 -0.21
CA LEU A 264 41.45 28.23 0.22
C LEU A 264 41.11 29.16 -0.95
N ASN A 265 41.88 29.11 -2.04
CA ASN A 265 41.58 29.84 -3.28
C ASN A 265 40.29 29.33 -3.91
N ALA A 266 40.10 28.01 -4.01
CA ALA A 266 38.86 27.43 -4.54
C ALA A 266 37.63 27.86 -3.71
N ILE A 267 37.74 27.92 -2.38
CA ILE A 267 36.68 28.45 -1.52
C ILE A 267 36.44 29.94 -1.78
N ALA A 268 37.51 30.73 -1.95
CA ALA A 268 37.40 32.15 -2.23
C ALA A 268 36.70 32.43 -3.57
N ASP A 269 37.03 31.67 -4.61
CA ASP A 269 36.43 31.81 -5.93
C ASP A 269 34.95 31.41 -5.90
N ALA A 270 34.61 30.30 -5.24
CA ALA A 270 33.21 29.88 -5.04
C ALA A 270 32.38 30.93 -4.28
N VAL A 271 32.94 31.55 -3.25
CA VAL A 271 32.24 32.61 -2.49
C VAL A 271 32.08 33.90 -3.32
N ARG A 272 33.02 34.20 -4.22
CA ARG A 272 32.93 35.35 -5.13
C ARG A 272 31.90 35.13 -6.23
N GLU A 273 31.82 33.92 -6.77
CA GLU A 273 30.81 33.52 -7.76
C GLU A 273 29.39 33.51 -7.19
N GLU A 274 29.23 33.24 -5.89
CA GLU A 274 27.93 33.24 -5.22
C GLU A 274 27.27 34.62 -5.08
N GLY A 275 28.02 35.72 -5.31
CA GLY A 275 27.48 37.08 -5.26
C GLY A 275 26.95 37.51 -3.88
N ASN A 276 26.20 38.62 -3.84
CA ASN A 276 25.47 39.06 -2.65
C ASN A 276 24.23 38.20 -2.42
N GLU A 277 23.77 38.16 -1.16
CA GLU A 277 22.65 37.37 -0.62
C GLU A 277 21.55 37.07 -1.66
N LEU A 278 21.54 35.83 -2.16
CA LEU A 278 20.49 35.34 -3.05
C LEU A 278 19.16 35.47 -2.33
N SER A 279 18.26 36.31 -2.88
CA SER A 279 16.92 36.44 -2.32
C SER A 279 16.14 35.16 -2.56
N ILE A 280 15.31 34.73 -1.60
CA ILE A 280 14.38 33.59 -1.79
C ILE A 280 13.56 33.76 -3.09
N LYS A 281 13.30 35.01 -3.51
CA LYS A 281 12.63 35.33 -4.77
C LYS A 281 13.42 34.90 -6.02
N GLU A 282 14.76 35.00 -6.01
CA GLU A 282 15.60 34.61 -7.14
C GLU A 282 15.60 33.09 -7.36
N LEU A 283 15.33 32.32 -6.30
CA LEU A 283 15.15 30.87 -6.35
C LEU A 283 13.98 30.47 -7.25
N PHE A 284 12.89 31.25 -7.21
CA PHE A 284 11.68 31.03 -8.03
C PHE A 284 11.71 31.77 -9.38
N THR A 285 12.59 32.76 -9.54
CA THR A 285 12.66 33.58 -10.76
C THR A 285 13.59 32.98 -11.81
N THR A 286 14.66 32.30 -11.38
CA THR A 286 15.65 31.73 -12.30
C THR A 286 15.26 30.30 -12.71
N LYS A 287 14.94 30.07 -13.99
CA LYS A 287 14.52 28.75 -14.52
C LYS A 287 15.42 27.59 -14.08
N LYS A 288 16.75 27.76 -14.15
CA LYS A 288 17.71 26.71 -13.72
C LYS A 288 17.66 26.42 -12.22
N MET A 289 17.38 27.43 -11.37
CA MET A 289 17.23 27.22 -9.94
C MET A 289 15.89 26.58 -9.63
N LEU A 290 14.83 26.97 -10.34
CA LEU A 290 13.50 26.38 -10.22
C LEU A 290 13.50 24.89 -10.62
N GLU A 291 14.20 24.51 -11.69
CA GLU A 291 14.37 23.09 -12.07
C GLU A 291 15.09 22.28 -10.99
N ARG A 292 16.15 22.85 -10.39
CA ARG A 292 16.88 22.19 -9.28
C ARG A 292 16.03 22.08 -8.03
N LEU A 293 15.29 23.13 -7.69
CA LEU A 293 14.36 23.16 -6.56
C LEU A 293 13.23 22.13 -6.78
N GLY A 294 12.65 22.09 -7.98
CA GLY A 294 11.59 21.16 -8.35
C GLY A 294 12.03 19.70 -8.25
N ILE A 295 13.24 19.37 -8.73
CA ILE A 295 13.81 18.01 -8.58
C ILE A 295 14.03 17.69 -7.10
N GLY A 296 14.63 18.60 -6.33
CA GLY A 296 14.90 18.38 -4.90
C GLY A 296 13.62 18.18 -4.08
N MET A 297 12.64 19.08 -4.25
CA MET A 297 11.33 18.99 -3.59
C MET A 297 10.57 17.74 -4.04
N GLY A 298 10.55 17.45 -5.34
CA GLY A 298 9.88 16.27 -5.88
C GLY A 298 10.42 14.97 -5.28
N ILE A 299 11.74 14.83 -5.17
CA ILE A 299 12.37 13.68 -4.51
C ILE A 299 11.87 13.55 -3.06
N HIS A 300 11.87 14.63 -2.28
CA HIS A 300 11.41 14.60 -0.89
C HIS A 300 9.91 14.29 -0.75
N VAL A 301 9.06 14.79 -1.66
CA VAL A 301 7.63 14.44 -1.69
C VAL A 301 7.45 12.94 -1.93
N PHE A 302 8.13 12.39 -2.95
CA PHE A 302 8.04 10.95 -3.26
C PHE A 302 8.54 10.06 -2.12
N LEU A 303 9.60 10.49 -1.42
CA LEU A 303 10.09 9.82 -0.22
C LEU A 303 9.02 9.77 0.88
N GLN A 304 8.26 10.84 1.11
CA GLN A 304 7.21 10.85 2.14
C GLN A 304 5.93 10.12 1.71
N THR A 305 5.52 10.22 0.44
CA THR A 305 4.34 9.51 -0.08
C THR A 305 4.52 8.00 -0.14
N SER A 306 5.75 7.49 -0.01
CA SER A 306 6.01 6.05 0.14
C SER A 306 5.36 5.43 1.38
N GLY A 307 4.91 6.24 2.35
CA GLY A 307 4.24 5.76 3.56
C GLY A 307 5.19 5.28 4.66
N ILE A 308 6.51 5.42 4.49
CA ILE A 308 7.50 4.96 5.47
C ILE A 308 7.37 5.64 6.84
N SER A 309 7.03 6.94 6.87
CA SER A 309 6.92 7.71 8.11
C SER A 309 5.72 7.26 8.97
N PRO A 310 4.50 7.09 8.43
CA PRO A 310 3.40 6.44 9.14
C PRO A 310 3.72 5.03 9.65
N ILE A 311 4.46 4.22 8.88
CA ILE A 311 4.85 2.87 9.32
C ILE A 311 5.73 2.93 10.57
N PHE A 312 6.69 3.86 10.68
CA PHE A 312 7.48 3.96 11.91
C PHE A 312 6.74 4.65 13.06
N ALA A 313 5.87 5.62 12.78
CA ALA A 313 5.14 6.36 13.82
C ALA A 313 3.93 5.60 14.39
N PHE A 314 3.25 4.81 13.58
CA PHE A 314 2.06 4.03 13.97
C PHE A 314 2.24 2.52 13.77
N GLY A 315 3.42 2.05 13.34
CA GLY A 315 3.66 0.62 13.11
C GLY A 315 3.46 -0.22 14.35
N GLY A 316 3.74 0.32 15.54
CA GLY A 316 3.44 -0.39 16.79
C GLY A 316 1.95 -0.71 16.90
N ILE A 317 1.09 0.26 16.59
CA ILE A 317 -0.37 0.09 16.56
C ILE A 317 -0.79 -0.91 15.48
N ILE A 318 -0.23 -0.77 14.27
CA ILE A 318 -0.57 -1.61 13.11
C ILE A 318 -0.17 -3.07 13.40
N PHE A 319 1.08 -3.32 13.76
CA PHE A 319 1.59 -4.65 14.02
C PHE A 319 1.00 -5.28 15.30
N GLU A 320 0.66 -4.50 16.32
CA GLU A 320 -0.07 -5.03 17.47
C GLU A 320 -1.44 -5.58 17.06
N SER A 321 -2.15 -4.86 16.17
CA SER A 321 -3.49 -5.27 15.75
C SER A 321 -3.52 -6.54 14.89
N VAL A 322 -2.45 -6.79 14.13
CA VAL A 322 -2.37 -7.93 13.21
C VAL A 322 -1.61 -9.10 13.84
N LEU A 323 -0.53 -8.84 14.57
CA LEU A 323 0.44 -9.83 15.04
C LEU A 323 0.44 -10.06 16.55
N GLY A 324 -0.30 -9.25 17.29
CA GLY A 324 -0.31 -9.27 18.76
C GLY A 324 1.02 -8.87 19.41
N SER A 325 1.99 -8.34 18.66
CA SER A 325 3.32 -7.97 19.19
C SER A 325 3.98 -6.78 18.46
N GLY A 326 3.43 -5.58 18.65
CA GLY A 326 3.84 -4.36 17.94
C GLY A 326 5.28 -3.90 18.23
N ILE A 327 5.77 -4.01 19.48
CA ILE A 327 7.12 -3.56 19.84
C ILE A 327 8.20 -4.45 19.20
N ILE A 328 7.97 -5.77 19.17
CA ILE A 328 8.92 -6.73 18.59
C ILE A 328 8.97 -6.54 17.07
N SER A 329 7.83 -6.38 16.41
CA SER A 329 7.77 -6.12 14.97
C SER A 329 8.48 -4.81 14.58
N LEU A 330 8.33 -3.74 15.37
CA LEU A 330 9.06 -2.49 15.15
C LEU A 330 10.58 -2.63 15.36
N LEU A 331 11.02 -3.41 16.36
CA LEU A 331 12.43 -3.70 16.59
C LEU A 331 13.05 -4.42 15.40
N ILE A 332 12.35 -5.44 14.92
CA ILE A 332 12.73 -6.22 13.76
C ILE A 332 12.81 -5.35 12.50
N LEU A 333 11.77 -4.55 12.23
CA LEU A 333 11.70 -3.65 11.07
C LEU A 333 12.82 -2.60 11.09
N SER A 334 13.05 -1.96 12.23
CA SER A 334 14.13 -0.97 12.38
C SER A 334 15.52 -1.60 12.27
N GLY A 335 15.69 -2.84 12.75
CA GLY A 335 16.92 -3.61 12.57
C GLY A 335 17.19 -3.93 11.10
N ALA A 336 16.16 -4.37 10.36
CA ALA A 336 16.25 -4.61 8.93
C ALA A 336 16.61 -3.32 8.16
N ASN A 337 15.97 -2.19 8.49
CA ASN A 337 16.27 -0.88 7.90
C ASN A 337 17.74 -0.45 8.15
N MET A 338 18.25 -0.66 9.37
CA MET A 338 19.64 -0.34 9.70
C MET A 338 20.62 -1.22 8.89
N LEU A 339 20.40 -2.53 8.87
CA LEU A 339 21.25 -3.48 8.15
C LEU A 339 21.24 -3.24 6.64
N SER A 340 20.09 -2.85 6.09
CA SER A 340 19.90 -2.61 4.66
C SER A 340 20.53 -1.29 4.18
N THR A 341 20.66 -0.30 5.08
CA THR A 341 21.29 0.99 4.78
C THR A 341 22.81 0.87 4.57
N ILE A 342 23.47 -0.06 5.27
CA ILE A 342 24.93 -0.27 5.17
C ILE A 342 25.39 -0.57 3.73
N PRO A 343 24.88 -1.61 3.03
CA PRO A 343 25.27 -1.88 1.64
C PRO A 343 24.84 -0.76 0.69
N ALA A 344 23.70 -0.09 0.96
CA ALA A 344 23.24 1.03 0.14
C ALA A 344 24.27 2.16 0.07
N LEU A 345 24.96 2.44 1.18
CA LEU A 345 26.03 3.45 1.25
C LEU A 345 27.19 3.16 0.30
N PHE A 346 27.60 1.89 0.20
CA PHE A 346 28.67 1.48 -0.70
C PHE A 346 28.20 1.43 -2.16
N LEU A 347 26.92 1.11 -2.40
CA LEU A 347 26.35 1.07 -3.75
C LEU A 347 26.19 2.46 -4.36
N PHE A 348 25.88 3.50 -3.57
CA PHE A 348 25.71 4.87 -4.09
C PHE A 348 26.92 5.38 -4.87
N ASP A 349 28.13 5.09 -4.37
CA ASP A 349 29.38 5.53 -4.99
C ASP A 349 29.78 4.68 -6.20
N ARG A 350 29.25 3.45 -6.33
CA ARG A 350 29.55 2.53 -7.46
C ARG A 350 28.57 2.62 -8.63
N ILE A 351 27.27 2.58 -8.35
CA ILE A 351 26.20 2.48 -9.39
C ILE A 351 25.73 3.87 -9.85
N GLY A 352 25.96 4.89 -9.01
CA GLY A 352 25.50 6.26 -9.24
C GLY A 352 24.08 6.49 -8.73
N ARG A 353 23.85 7.69 -8.17
CA ARG A 353 22.63 8.04 -7.42
C ARG A 353 21.34 7.98 -8.25
N ARG A 354 21.38 8.41 -9.52
CA ARG A 354 20.21 8.40 -10.42
C ARG A 354 19.75 6.99 -10.76
N ASN A 355 20.69 6.11 -11.09
CA ASN A 355 20.37 4.73 -11.46
C ASN A 355 19.85 3.96 -10.25
N LEU A 356 20.39 4.22 -9.05
CA LEU A 356 19.87 3.64 -7.83
C LEU A 356 18.45 4.15 -7.49
N LEU A 357 18.19 5.45 -7.64
CA LEU A 357 16.84 6.01 -7.45
C LEU A 357 15.82 5.42 -8.44
N ILE A 358 16.19 5.23 -9.71
CA ILE A 358 15.32 4.59 -10.71
C ILE A 358 15.11 3.11 -10.39
N PHE A 359 16.16 2.40 -10.01
CA PHE A 359 16.08 1.00 -9.61
C PHE A 359 15.14 0.81 -8.42
N CYS A 360 15.31 1.61 -7.36
CA CYS A 360 14.42 1.58 -6.20
C CYS A 360 13.00 2.05 -6.55
N GLY A 361 12.83 3.02 -7.44
CA GLY A 361 11.51 3.50 -7.87
C GLY A 361 10.74 2.49 -8.73
N LEU A 362 11.44 1.71 -9.57
CA LEU A 362 10.84 0.60 -10.33
C LEU A 362 10.48 -0.58 -9.44
N ALA A 363 11.26 -0.82 -8.38
CA ALA A 363 10.94 -1.79 -7.35
C ALA A 363 9.64 -1.47 -6.58
N VAL A 364 9.24 -0.19 -6.53
CA VAL A 364 8.06 0.30 -5.78
C VAL A 364 6.80 0.40 -6.65
N LYS A 365 6.86 0.16 -7.97
CA LYS A 365 5.65 0.10 -8.80
C LYS A 365 4.85 -1.17 -8.47
N PRO A 366 3.53 -1.08 -8.20
CA PRO A 366 2.66 -2.24 -8.36
C PRO A 366 2.60 -2.52 -9.87
N THR A 367 3.22 -3.62 -10.28
CA THR A 367 3.04 -4.15 -11.64
C THR A 367 1.98 -5.22 -11.49
N ASP A 368 0.80 -4.97 -12.03
CA ASP A 368 -0.26 -5.97 -12.06
C ASP A 368 0.18 -7.18 -12.90
N THR A 369 -0.13 -8.35 -12.33
CA THR A 369 -0.24 -9.69 -12.94
C THR A 369 1.05 -10.48 -13.28
N THR A 370 1.19 -11.59 -12.53
CA THR A 370 1.70 -12.93 -12.90
C THR A 370 3.18 -13.28 -12.90
N THR A 371 4.13 -12.42 -12.52
CA THR A 371 5.53 -12.87 -12.26
C THR A 371 6.15 -12.21 -11.02
N LEU A 372 5.60 -12.53 -9.85
CA LEU A 372 6.09 -12.08 -8.54
C LEU A 372 6.72 -13.25 -7.77
N SER A 373 7.92 -13.66 -8.16
CA SER A 373 8.89 -14.26 -7.26
C SER A 373 10.25 -14.23 -7.94
N SER A 374 11.28 -13.82 -7.19
CA SER A 374 12.68 -13.68 -7.60
C SER A 374 13.02 -12.45 -8.46
N THR A 375 13.36 -11.33 -7.78
CA THR A 375 14.53 -10.44 -8.04
C THR A 375 14.36 -8.96 -7.64
N THR A 376 13.53 -8.66 -6.63
CA THR A 376 13.40 -7.28 -6.13
C THR A 376 13.33 -7.20 -4.60
N ILE A 377 14.33 -7.69 -3.87
CA ILE A 377 14.33 -7.56 -2.39
C ILE A 377 15.75 -7.32 -1.86
N THR A 378 16.22 -6.08 -1.99
CA THR A 378 17.28 -5.47 -1.19
C THR A 378 16.91 -3.98 -1.18
N THR A 379 16.26 -3.42 -0.16
CA THR A 379 16.81 -3.20 1.18
C THR A 379 15.69 -2.72 2.13
N THR A 380 14.71 -3.56 2.51
CA THR A 380 13.85 -3.37 3.73
C THR A 380 12.83 -4.50 3.99
N GLU A 381 12.91 -5.67 3.37
CA GLU A 381 11.99 -6.79 3.68
C GLU A 381 12.73 -8.11 3.90
N ALA A 382 13.46 -8.22 5.01
CA ALA A 382 14.00 -9.51 5.45
C ALA A 382 13.24 -10.12 6.63
N VAL A 383 12.16 -9.52 7.14
CA VAL A 383 11.39 -10.11 8.25
C VAL A 383 9.87 -9.91 8.15
N LEU A 384 9.36 -9.65 6.94
CA LEU A 384 7.93 -9.86 6.65
C LEU A 384 7.61 -11.30 6.22
N SER A 385 8.56 -12.24 6.35
CA SER A 385 8.32 -13.68 6.15
C SER A 385 8.06 -14.48 7.42
N THR A 386 7.85 -13.81 8.56
CA THR A 386 7.09 -14.38 9.67
C THR A 386 6.30 -13.25 10.27
N THR A 387 4.98 -13.44 10.37
CA THR A 387 3.98 -12.56 10.99
C THR A 387 3.33 -11.56 10.01
N GLU A 388 2.09 -11.95 9.64
CA GLU A 388 1.00 -11.38 8.83
C GLU A 388 0.81 -9.82 8.78
N ALA A 389 0.49 -9.31 7.58
CA ALA A 389 -0.25 -8.06 7.36
C ALA A 389 -1.60 -8.43 6.70
N PRO A 390 -2.70 -7.71 6.94
CA PRO A 390 -4.03 -8.13 6.52
C PRO A 390 -4.27 -7.67 5.08
N SER A 391 -4.37 -8.62 4.15
CA SER A 391 -5.29 -8.60 2.98
C SER A 391 -4.87 -9.65 1.93
N SER A 392 -4.70 -10.89 2.36
CA SER A 392 -5.05 -12.05 1.55
C SER A 392 -5.26 -13.21 2.51
N CYS A 393 -6.16 -14.10 2.13
CA CYS A 393 -6.48 -15.33 2.84
C CYS A 393 -5.25 -16.28 2.76
N LEU A 394 -4.09 -15.87 3.30
CA LEU A 394 -2.78 -16.49 3.09
C LEU A 394 -2.64 -17.82 3.86
N ASP A 395 -3.34 -17.93 5.00
CA ASP A 395 -3.38 -19.13 5.86
C ASP A 395 -4.81 -19.69 6.01
N SER A 396 -5.75 -19.26 5.17
CA SER A 396 -7.17 -19.61 5.24
C SER A 396 -7.71 -19.85 3.84
N ASN A 397 -8.69 -20.74 3.71
CA ASN A 397 -9.36 -21.01 2.46
C ASN A 397 -10.19 -19.79 2.06
N LEU A 398 -9.79 -19.14 0.96
CA LEU A 398 -10.61 -18.12 0.31
C LEU A 398 -11.71 -18.83 -0.48
N ILE A 399 -12.95 -18.61 -0.08
CA ILE A 399 -14.12 -19.09 -0.81
C ILE A 399 -14.57 -17.96 -1.72
N THR A 400 -14.27 -18.11 -3.01
CA THR A 400 -14.90 -17.35 -4.09
C THR A 400 -16.02 -18.18 -4.70
N PHE A 401 -17.11 -17.54 -5.13
CA PHE A 401 -18.29 -18.25 -5.64
C PHE A 401 -18.22 -18.58 -7.14
N GLU A 402 -17.04 -18.41 -7.73
CA GLU A 402 -16.74 -18.54 -9.16
C GLU A 402 -16.88 -19.96 -9.72
N ASN A 403 -16.87 -20.99 -8.86
CA ASN A 403 -17.03 -22.38 -9.28
C ASN A 403 -18.50 -22.73 -9.63
N ALA A 404 -19.42 -21.79 -9.46
CA ALA A 404 -20.82 -21.94 -9.87
C ALA A 404 -20.98 -21.64 -11.36
N SER A 405 -21.84 -22.40 -12.05
CA SER A 405 -22.03 -22.26 -13.51
C SER A 405 -23.35 -21.57 -13.89
N THR A 406 -24.34 -21.54 -12.99
CA THR A 406 -25.63 -20.86 -13.16
C THR A 406 -26.18 -20.35 -11.83
N TYR A 407 -27.15 -19.43 -11.88
CA TYR A 407 -27.94 -19.04 -10.71
C TYR A 407 -28.52 -20.28 -10.03
N SER A 408 -28.02 -20.59 -8.84
CA SER A 408 -28.34 -21.83 -8.15
C SER A 408 -28.16 -21.69 -6.64
N LYS A 409 -28.79 -22.60 -5.90
CA LYS A 409 -28.59 -22.71 -4.46
C LYS A 409 -27.20 -23.31 -4.20
N ILE A 410 -26.45 -22.74 -3.25
CA ILE A 410 -25.16 -23.32 -2.84
C ILE A 410 -25.41 -24.74 -2.31
N PRO A 411 -24.73 -25.77 -2.88
CA PRO A 411 -24.91 -27.14 -2.42
C PRO A 411 -24.42 -27.31 -0.98
N ASN A 412 -25.10 -28.17 -0.23
CA ASN A 412 -24.56 -28.69 1.01
C ASN A 412 -23.29 -29.48 0.64
N ASP A 413 -22.17 -29.18 1.31
CA ASP A 413 -20.80 -29.68 1.06
C ASP A 413 -19.92 -28.78 0.17
N TYR A 414 -20.39 -27.58 -0.21
CA TYR A 414 -19.52 -26.58 -0.81
C TYR A 414 -18.40 -26.17 0.16
N TYR A 415 -17.15 -26.49 -0.19
CA TYR A 415 -15.97 -26.41 0.70
C TYR A 415 -16.11 -27.21 2.01
N GLY A 416 -16.88 -28.30 2.01
CA GLY A 416 -17.09 -29.13 3.21
C GLY A 416 -18.00 -28.48 4.27
N LEU A 417 -18.73 -27.42 3.89
CA LEU A 417 -19.67 -26.69 4.74
C LEU A 417 -21.11 -26.94 4.28
N LYS A 418 -22.05 -26.93 5.23
CA LYS A 418 -23.48 -26.98 4.95
C LYS A 418 -24.05 -25.57 4.90
N TRP A 419 -24.73 -25.24 3.81
CA TRP A 419 -25.24 -23.92 3.53
C TRP A 419 -26.77 -23.92 3.54
N THR A 420 -27.36 -23.06 4.38
CA THR A 420 -28.82 -22.88 4.44
C THR A 420 -29.17 -21.49 3.93
N ASN A 421 -30.14 -21.42 3.02
CA ASN A 421 -30.61 -20.19 2.37
C ASN A 421 -29.48 -19.32 1.75
N ALA A 422 -28.50 -19.95 1.11
CA ALA A 422 -27.45 -19.27 0.36
C ALA A 422 -27.55 -19.61 -1.13
N TYR A 423 -27.53 -18.57 -1.96
CA TYR A 423 -27.64 -18.66 -3.42
C TYR A 423 -26.52 -17.87 -4.06
N VAL A 424 -26.15 -18.23 -5.28
CA VAL A 424 -25.09 -17.57 -6.05
C VAL A 424 -25.64 -17.01 -7.34
N LEU A 425 -25.08 -15.87 -7.76
CA LEU A 425 -25.48 -15.13 -8.95
C LEU A 425 -24.24 -14.55 -9.62
N ASP A 426 -24.13 -14.69 -10.94
CA ASP A 426 -23.19 -13.92 -11.75
C ASP A 426 -23.75 -12.53 -12.01
N THR A 427 -23.06 -11.52 -11.50
CA THR A 427 -23.46 -10.12 -11.67
C THR A 427 -23.47 -9.71 -13.15
N GLN A 428 -22.60 -10.26 -14.01
CA GLN A 428 -22.53 -9.86 -15.42
C GLN A 428 -23.71 -10.31 -16.27
N ILE A 429 -24.43 -11.35 -15.83
CA ILE A 429 -25.62 -11.86 -16.53
C ILE A 429 -26.83 -10.94 -16.33
N TYR A 430 -26.83 -10.09 -15.30
CA TYR A 430 -27.96 -9.22 -14.93
C TYR A 430 -27.56 -7.73 -14.95
N PRO A 431 -27.22 -7.15 -16.12
CA PRO A 431 -26.79 -5.76 -16.25
C PRO A 431 -27.81 -4.71 -15.79
N GLN A 432 -29.10 -5.07 -15.75
CA GLN A 432 -30.16 -4.26 -15.18
C GLN A 432 -30.02 -4.03 -13.66
N TRP A 433 -29.19 -4.81 -12.97
CA TRP A 433 -28.91 -4.69 -11.54
C TRP A 433 -27.60 -3.96 -11.25
N SER A 434 -27.02 -3.29 -12.24
CA SER A 434 -25.79 -2.49 -12.09
C SER A 434 -25.85 -1.40 -11.01
N GLU A 435 -27.04 -0.93 -10.64
CA GLU A 435 -27.27 0.03 -9.54
C GLU A 435 -27.66 -0.64 -8.20
N SER A 436 -27.59 -1.97 -8.12
CA SER A 436 -27.85 -2.77 -6.91
C SER A 436 -26.55 -3.11 -6.19
N GLY A 437 -26.63 -3.46 -4.90
CA GLY A 437 -25.43 -3.83 -4.15
C GLY A 437 -24.84 -5.18 -4.56
N PHE A 438 -25.51 -5.97 -5.41
CA PHE A 438 -24.90 -7.15 -6.02
C PHE A 438 -23.60 -6.81 -6.74
N TYR A 439 -23.56 -5.69 -7.46
CA TYR A 439 -22.35 -5.20 -8.12
C TYR A 439 -21.36 -4.56 -7.13
N SER A 440 -21.86 -3.85 -6.12
CA SER A 440 -21.02 -3.20 -5.11
C SER A 440 -20.23 -4.21 -4.27
N ALA A 441 -20.77 -5.42 -4.06
CA ALA A 441 -20.14 -6.50 -3.31
C ALA A 441 -19.03 -7.23 -4.08
N VAL A 442 -19.00 -7.16 -5.42
CA VAL A 442 -18.03 -7.91 -6.23
C VAL A 442 -16.62 -7.43 -5.92
N LYS A 443 -15.80 -8.33 -5.38
CA LYS A 443 -14.39 -8.08 -5.09
C LYS A 443 -13.48 -8.97 -5.93
N SER A 444 -13.85 -10.25 -6.09
CA SER A 444 -13.07 -11.22 -6.86
C SER A 444 -13.96 -11.95 -7.86
N GLY A 445 -13.72 -11.74 -9.16
CA GLY A 445 -14.48 -12.39 -10.22
C GLY A 445 -15.80 -11.69 -10.52
N THR A 446 -16.88 -12.44 -10.70
CA THR A 446 -18.21 -11.91 -11.05
C THR A 446 -19.37 -12.54 -10.26
N TRP A 447 -19.10 -13.63 -9.53
CA TRP A 447 -20.09 -14.40 -8.79
C TRP A 447 -20.12 -13.99 -7.32
N VAL A 448 -21.32 -13.73 -6.82
CA VAL A 448 -21.55 -13.33 -5.43
C VAL A 448 -22.60 -14.22 -4.77
N ALA A 449 -22.48 -14.44 -3.46
CA ALA A 449 -23.48 -15.16 -2.69
C ALA A 449 -24.48 -14.21 -2.03
N PHE A 450 -25.73 -14.63 -1.88
CA PHE A 450 -26.78 -13.81 -1.25
C PHE A 450 -27.84 -14.68 -0.58
N ASN A 451 -28.62 -14.09 0.33
CA ASN A 451 -29.76 -14.77 0.96
C ASN A 451 -31.05 -14.56 0.18
N MET A 452 -31.79 -15.63 -0.09
CA MET A 452 -33.07 -15.52 -0.81
C MET A 452 -34.16 -14.98 0.10
N ASN A 453 -35.05 -14.15 -0.44
CA ASN A 453 -36.26 -13.63 0.22
C ASN A 453 -36.01 -12.93 1.57
N GLY A 454 -34.77 -12.51 1.85
CA GLY A 454 -34.41 -11.90 3.13
C GLY A 454 -34.33 -12.87 4.31
N GLU A 455 -34.52 -14.18 4.09
CA GLU A 455 -34.43 -15.18 5.16
C GLU A 455 -32.99 -15.35 5.68
N ARG A 456 -32.83 -15.96 6.86
CA ARG A 456 -31.53 -16.11 7.52
C ARG A 456 -30.61 -17.07 6.73
N MET A 457 -29.40 -16.64 6.42
CA MET A 457 -28.38 -17.50 5.83
C MET A 457 -27.60 -18.18 6.96
N THR A 458 -27.35 -19.49 6.88
CA THR A 458 -26.58 -20.21 7.91
C THR A 458 -25.50 -21.06 7.27
N ILE A 459 -24.29 -21.00 7.84
CA ILE A 459 -23.16 -21.85 7.51
C ILE A 459 -22.88 -22.73 8.72
N HIS A 460 -22.88 -24.05 8.53
CA HIS A 460 -22.69 -25.03 9.60
C HIS A 460 -21.73 -26.15 9.17
N ILE A 461 -20.97 -26.69 10.13
CA ILE A 461 -20.13 -27.88 9.98
C ILE A 461 -20.49 -28.92 11.04
N ASP A 462 -20.59 -30.19 10.67
CA ASP A 462 -20.93 -31.26 11.61
C ASP A 462 -19.78 -31.52 12.61
N PRO A 463 -20.07 -31.76 13.90
CA PRO A 463 -19.06 -32.18 14.89
C PRO A 463 -18.33 -33.47 14.45
N PRO A 464 -17.02 -33.63 14.71
CA PRO A 464 -16.15 -32.84 15.59
C PRO A 464 -15.45 -31.66 14.90
N ASN A 465 -15.75 -31.40 13.63
CA ASN A 465 -15.06 -30.40 12.84
C ASN A 465 -15.50 -28.99 13.25
N LYS A 466 -14.60 -28.02 13.10
CA LYS A 466 -14.84 -26.61 13.41
C LYS A 466 -14.18 -25.73 12.36
N PHE A 467 -14.71 -24.52 12.20
CA PHE A 467 -14.12 -23.52 11.32
C PHE A 467 -13.90 -22.20 12.06
N SER A 468 -12.99 -21.39 11.52
CA SER A 468 -12.74 -20.03 11.99
C SER A 468 -13.00 -19.06 10.85
N ILE A 469 -13.85 -18.06 11.06
CA ILE A 469 -14.04 -16.98 10.09
C ILE A 469 -13.01 -15.89 10.39
N LYS A 470 -12.40 -15.31 9.33
CA LYS A 470 -11.43 -14.19 9.39
C LYS A 470 -12.01 -12.90 8.80
N SER A 471 -12.56 -12.96 7.59
CA SER A 471 -13.13 -11.79 6.92
C SER A 471 -14.07 -12.16 5.78
N PHE A 472 -14.89 -11.20 5.35
CA PHE A 472 -15.67 -11.28 4.11
C PHE A 472 -16.09 -9.88 3.66
N VAL A 473 -16.41 -9.75 2.36
CA VAL A 473 -16.97 -8.53 1.78
C VAL A 473 -18.50 -8.66 1.78
N VAL A 474 -19.20 -7.58 2.16
CA VAL A 474 -20.66 -7.56 2.17
C VAL A 474 -21.23 -6.23 1.68
N SER A 475 -22.40 -6.29 1.05
CA SER A 475 -23.23 -5.13 0.72
C SER A 475 -24.71 -5.45 0.93
N SER A 476 -25.55 -4.41 0.95
CA SER A 476 -26.99 -4.58 0.86
C SER A 476 -27.45 -4.69 -0.59
N ALA A 477 -28.34 -5.62 -0.92
CA ALA A 477 -28.80 -5.77 -2.30
C ALA A 477 -29.59 -4.56 -2.81
N TRP A 478 -30.51 -4.02 -2.01
CA TRP A 478 -31.55 -3.11 -2.51
C TRP A 478 -31.71 -1.81 -1.72
N LYS A 479 -31.40 -1.79 -0.42
CA LYS A 479 -31.71 -0.66 0.48
C LYS A 479 -30.46 -0.15 1.20
N ASP A 480 -30.43 1.12 1.55
CA ASP A 480 -29.36 1.68 2.36
C ASP A 480 -29.66 1.54 3.88
N ASP A 481 -28.65 1.74 4.72
CA ASP A 481 -28.74 1.70 6.19
C ASP A 481 -29.24 0.38 6.81
N LEU A 482 -28.92 -0.75 6.18
CA LEU A 482 -29.28 -2.08 6.66
C LEU A 482 -28.37 -2.53 7.80
N THR A 483 -28.93 -3.14 8.85
CA THR A 483 -28.13 -3.72 9.93
C THR A 483 -27.98 -5.22 9.71
N LEU A 484 -26.78 -5.65 9.29
CA LEU A 484 -26.39 -7.05 9.23
C LEU A 484 -26.01 -7.53 10.63
N SER A 485 -26.71 -8.54 11.14
CA SER A 485 -26.43 -9.17 12.43
C SER A 485 -26.02 -10.63 12.22
N MET A 486 -25.08 -11.07 13.04
CA MET A 486 -24.46 -12.39 12.93
C MET A 486 -24.40 -13.04 14.30
N ILE A 487 -24.85 -14.28 14.38
CA ILE A 487 -24.83 -15.07 15.62
C ILE A 487 -24.01 -16.33 15.37
N SER A 488 -23.02 -16.59 16.22
CA SER A 488 -22.20 -17.80 16.17
C SER A 488 -22.52 -18.75 17.32
N GLN A 489 -22.33 -20.05 17.07
CA GLN A 489 -22.52 -21.11 18.04
C GLN A 489 -21.32 -22.07 18.08
N ARG A 490 -21.06 -22.62 19.27
CA ARG A 490 -20.07 -23.68 19.56
C ARG A 490 -20.76 -24.80 20.31
N ALA A 491 -20.67 -26.04 19.84
CA ALA A 491 -21.37 -27.21 20.38
C ALA A 491 -22.87 -26.96 20.63
N SER A 492 -23.54 -26.30 19.69
CA SER A 492 -24.95 -25.87 19.80
C SER A 492 -25.25 -24.88 20.95
N THR A 493 -24.23 -24.26 21.55
CA THR A 493 -24.36 -23.18 22.53
C THR A 493 -23.97 -21.83 21.93
N TYR A 494 -24.61 -20.74 22.36
CA TYR A 494 -24.32 -19.39 21.90
C TYR A 494 -22.86 -19.00 22.22
N TYR A 495 -22.15 -18.43 21.24
CA TYR A 495 -20.76 -18.01 21.41
C TYR A 495 -20.60 -16.49 21.35
N LYS A 496 -20.85 -15.86 20.20
CA LYS A 496 -20.69 -14.41 19.98
C LYS A 496 -21.71 -13.89 18.97
N GLU A 497 -22.04 -12.62 19.10
CA GLU A 497 -22.86 -11.87 18.15
C GLU A 497 -22.18 -10.56 17.77
N ALA A 498 -22.38 -10.12 16.52
CA ALA A 498 -21.94 -8.81 16.05
C ALA A 498 -22.94 -8.26 15.03
N SER A 499 -23.09 -6.93 15.03
CA SER A 499 -23.96 -6.24 14.09
C SER A 499 -23.23 -5.06 13.44
N PHE A 500 -23.38 -4.92 12.13
CA PHE A 500 -22.74 -3.88 11.32
C PHE A 500 -23.76 -3.21 10.42
N LYS A 501 -23.56 -1.91 10.14
CA LYS A 501 -24.34 -1.20 9.13
C LYS A 501 -23.74 -1.47 7.75
N ILE A 502 -24.60 -1.79 6.79
CA ILE A 502 -24.25 -2.05 5.40
C ILE A 502 -25.10 -1.18 4.47
N GLU A 503 -24.50 -0.76 3.36
CA GLU A 503 -25.12 0.13 2.37
C GLU A 503 -25.20 -0.57 1.00
N LYS A 504 -26.03 -0.05 0.10
CA LYS A 504 -26.19 -0.61 -1.25
C LYS A 504 -25.05 -0.19 -2.19
N ASN A 505 -24.61 1.06 -2.09
CA ASN A 505 -23.67 1.66 -3.04
C ASN A 505 -22.19 1.44 -2.68
N HIS A 506 -21.92 0.84 -1.51
CA HIS A 506 -20.56 0.61 -1.01
C HIS A 506 -20.44 -0.81 -0.45
N SER A 507 -19.42 -1.55 -0.86
CA SER A 507 -19.03 -2.78 -0.16
C SER A 507 -18.33 -2.44 1.15
N THR A 508 -18.68 -3.19 2.19
CA THR A 508 -18.02 -3.15 3.49
C THR A 508 -17.26 -4.46 3.67
N THR A 509 -15.96 -4.38 3.92
CA THR A 509 -15.19 -5.55 4.34
C THR A 509 -15.33 -5.69 5.85
N ILE A 510 -15.89 -6.81 6.30
CA ILE A 510 -16.03 -7.13 7.72
C ILE A 510 -14.93 -8.10 8.10
N GLU A 511 -14.12 -7.73 9.09
CA GLU A 511 -13.12 -8.59 9.70
C GLU A 511 -13.69 -9.15 11.02
N LEU A 512 -13.78 -10.48 11.10
CA LEU A 512 -14.24 -11.21 12.27
C LEU A 512 -13.13 -12.17 12.66
N ASN A 513 -12.61 -12.10 13.88
CA ASN A 513 -11.65 -13.10 14.40
C ASN A 513 -12.38 -14.10 15.29
N TRP A 514 -13.30 -14.87 14.72
CA TRP A 514 -14.09 -15.87 15.45
C TRP A 514 -13.57 -17.27 15.16
N PHE A 515 -12.96 -17.87 16.17
CA PHE A 515 -12.31 -19.19 16.07
C PHE A 515 -13.24 -20.33 16.49
N ASP A 516 -12.94 -21.55 16.05
CA ASP A 516 -13.56 -22.80 16.55
C ASP A 516 -15.09 -22.75 16.67
N ILE A 517 -15.79 -22.26 15.65
CA ILE A 517 -17.25 -22.23 15.58
C ILE A 517 -17.80 -23.39 14.77
N ASP A 518 -19.01 -23.82 15.13
CA ASP A 518 -19.71 -24.93 14.48
C ASP A 518 -20.81 -24.40 13.53
N THR A 519 -21.40 -23.26 13.89
CA THR A 519 -22.47 -22.61 13.13
C THR A 519 -22.34 -21.10 13.20
N ILE A 520 -22.58 -20.42 12.08
CA ILE A 520 -22.81 -18.97 12.01
C ILE A 520 -24.08 -18.69 11.21
N THR A 521 -24.94 -17.84 11.76
CA THR A 521 -26.19 -17.40 11.14
C THR A 521 -26.14 -15.91 10.90
N PHE A 522 -26.38 -15.51 9.64
CA PHE A 522 -26.46 -14.13 9.18
C PHE A 522 -27.92 -13.74 8.96
N TYR A 523 -28.30 -12.54 9.38
CA TYR A 523 -29.58 -11.94 9.05
C TYR A 523 -29.45 -10.43 8.97
N ALA A 524 -30.08 -9.82 7.96
CA ALA A 524 -30.11 -8.37 7.80
C ALA A 524 -31.53 -7.85 8.07
N SER A 525 -31.66 -6.74 8.78
CA SER A 525 -32.96 -6.12 9.04
C SER A 525 -32.86 -4.60 9.14
N ILE A 526 -33.99 -3.94 8.92
CA ILE A 526 -34.18 -2.50 9.17
C ILE A 526 -34.89 -2.39 10.53
N ASP A 527 -34.25 -1.70 11.48
CA ASP A 527 -34.82 -1.37 12.80
C ASP A 527 -35.30 -2.58 13.64
N ASN A 528 -34.61 -3.73 13.58
CA ASN A 528 -34.96 -4.96 14.31
C ASN A 528 -36.40 -5.46 14.05
N SER A 529 -37.03 -5.03 12.95
CA SER A 529 -38.45 -5.26 12.65
C SER A 529 -38.83 -6.70 12.29
N GLY A 530 -37.91 -7.66 12.43
CA GLY A 530 -38.12 -9.09 12.18
C GLY A 530 -38.29 -9.48 10.71
N ASN A 531 -38.60 -8.53 9.82
CA ASN A 531 -38.59 -8.72 8.38
C ASN A 531 -37.15 -8.69 7.88
N GLY A 532 -36.68 -9.84 7.39
CA GLY A 532 -35.34 -9.99 6.88
C GLY A 532 -35.18 -9.38 5.49
N GLU A 533 -34.00 -8.83 5.21
CA GLU A 533 -33.66 -8.15 3.95
C GLU A 533 -32.50 -8.87 3.25
N VAL A 534 -32.36 -8.62 1.95
CA VAL A 534 -31.35 -9.30 1.12
C VAL A 534 -30.00 -8.60 1.24
N PHE A 535 -28.98 -9.35 1.62
CA PHE A 535 -27.57 -8.95 1.64
C PHE A 535 -26.74 -9.84 0.73
N VAL A 536 -25.61 -9.32 0.29
CA VAL A 536 -24.72 -9.99 -0.69
C VAL A 536 -23.32 -10.10 -0.10
N ILE A 537 -22.70 -11.27 -0.18
CA ILE A 537 -21.37 -11.60 0.33
C ILE A 537 -20.44 -12.05 -0.80
N ASP A 538 -19.18 -11.63 -0.73
CA ASP A 538 -18.07 -12.11 -1.57
C ASP A 538 -16.78 -12.26 -0.74
N ASP A 539 -15.77 -12.94 -1.29
CA ASP A 539 -14.44 -13.15 -0.68
C ASP A 539 -14.48 -13.66 0.77
N LEU A 540 -15.24 -14.74 1.01
CA LEU A 540 -15.38 -15.31 2.34
C LEU A 540 -14.10 -16.06 2.75
N CYS A 541 -13.43 -15.55 3.77
CA CYS A 541 -12.14 -16.05 4.23
C CYS A 541 -12.29 -16.91 5.50
N LEU A 542 -12.12 -18.23 5.36
CA LEU A 542 -12.33 -19.21 6.44
C LEU A 542 -11.11 -20.12 6.64
N HIS A 543 -10.76 -20.42 7.89
CA HIS A 543 -9.82 -21.48 8.22
C HIS A 543 -10.59 -22.73 8.66
N LEU A 544 -10.42 -23.85 7.94
CA LEU A 544 -10.99 -25.14 8.29
C LEU A 544 -9.94 -25.94 9.08
N ASN A 545 -10.29 -26.49 10.24
CA ASN A 545 -9.36 -27.30 11.05
C ASN A 545 -9.06 -28.70 10.45
N THR A 546 -9.34 -28.92 9.16
CA THR A 546 -9.16 -30.19 8.45
C THR A 546 -8.57 -29.98 7.06
N ASN A 547 -7.54 -30.76 6.70
CA ASN A 547 -7.05 -30.84 5.32
C ASN A 547 -8.06 -31.58 4.44
N LEU A 548 -8.90 -30.86 3.69
CA LEU A 548 -9.80 -31.43 2.71
C LEU A 548 -9.65 -30.71 1.37
N THR A 549 -9.28 -31.45 0.33
CA THR A 549 -9.30 -31.03 -1.07
C THR A 549 -10.75 -30.89 -1.57
N PRO A 550 -11.03 -30.03 -2.56
CA PRO A 550 -12.37 -29.89 -3.13
C PRO A 550 -12.78 -31.19 -3.85
N THR A 551 -13.69 -31.95 -3.24
CA THR A 551 -14.37 -33.08 -3.88
C THR A 551 -15.69 -32.62 -4.47
N LEU A 552 -15.73 -32.48 -5.80
CA LEU A 552 -16.99 -32.52 -6.55
C LEU A 552 -17.48 -33.98 -6.57
N THR A 553 -18.24 -34.40 -5.56
CA THR A 553 -19.05 -35.61 -5.68
C THR A 553 -20.39 -35.24 -6.29
N SER A 554 -20.44 -35.25 -7.62
CA SER A 554 -21.70 -35.42 -8.34
C SER A 554 -22.23 -36.82 -8.06
N THR A 555 -23.38 -36.92 -7.42
CA THR A 555 -24.18 -38.14 -7.43
C THR A 555 -24.59 -38.45 -8.87
N SER A 556 -23.98 -39.46 -9.48
CA SER A 556 -24.61 -40.25 -10.53
C SER A 556 -24.13 -41.70 -10.44
N THR A 557 -25.09 -42.57 -10.19
CA THR A 557 -25.03 -44.03 -10.18
C THR A 557 -24.26 -44.64 -11.35
N SER A 558 -23.37 -45.58 -11.02
CA SER A 558 -22.91 -46.76 -11.76
C SER A 558 -23.14 -46.83 -13.28
N THR A 559 -22.08 -46.92 -14.06
CA THR A 559 -21.59 -48.21 -14.60
C THR A 559 -20.31 -48.01 -15.42
N SER A 560 -19.41 -48.97 -15.29
CA SER A 560 -18.18 -49.15 -16.04
C SER A 560 -18.41 -49.24 -17.55
N THR A 561 -17.64 -48.50 -18.35
CA THR A 561 -16.90 -49.00 -19.53
C THR A 561 -16.15 -47.84 -20.21
N SER A 562 -14.86 -48.06 -20.47
CA SER A 562 -13.99 -47.49 -21.52
C SER A 562 -14.23 -46.05 -22.01
N ALA A 563 -13.21 -45.21 -21.89
CA ALA A 563 -13.10 -43.93 -22.58
C ALA A 563 -13.42 -44.03 -24.10
N PRO A 564 -14.06 -42.98 -24.65
CA PRO A 564 -13.55 -42.40 -25.88
C PRO A 564 -13.46 -40.86 -25.81
N ALA A 565 -12.64 -40.33 -26.72
CA ALA A 565 -12.12 -38.97 -26.77
C ALA A 565 -13.17 -37.85 -26.91
N ILE A 566 -12.90 -36.72 -26.26
CA ILE A 566 -13.58 -35.43 -26.44
C ILE A 566 -13.16 -34.83 -27.79
N TYR A 567 -14.11 -34.51 -28.67
CA TYR A 567 -13.88 -33.56 -29.76
C TYR A 567 -14.28 -32.15 -29.29
N PRO A 568 -13.35 -31.19 -29.14
CA PRO A 568 -13.74 -29.79 -28.94
C PRO A 568 -14.19 -29.21 -30.29
N CYS A 569 -15.35 -28.55 -30.30
CA CYS A 569 -15.84 -27.81 -31.46
C CYS A 569 -14.82 -26.76 -31.94
N SER A 570 -14.84 -26.42 -33.22
CA SER A 570 -13.88 -25.48 -33.81
C SER A 570 -14.17 -24.02 -33.44
N LEU A 571 -13.21 -23.12 -33.72
CA LEU A 571 -13.34 -21.69 -33.43
C LEU A 571 -14.55 -21.10 -34.18
N ASN A 572 -15.45 -20.40 -33.46
CA ASN A 572 -16.75 -19.90 -33.92
C ASN A 572 -17.92 -20.91 -33.95
N GLU A 573 -17.81 -22.00 -33.20
CA GLU A 573 -18.89 -22.95 -32.99
C GLU A 573 -19.33 -23.01 -31.52
N VAL A 574 -20.60 -23.31 -31.29
CA VAL A 574 -21.21 -23.47 -29.98
C VAL A 574 -21.42 -24.96 -29.72
N LEU A 575 -20.88 -25.48 -28.61
CA LEU A 575 -21.15 -26.85 -28.15
C LEU A 575 -22.46 -26.88 -27.36
N TYR A 576 -23.43 -27.68 -27.81
CA TYR A 576 -24.67 -27.89 -27.07
C TYR A 576 -25.15 -29.34 -27.25
N GLN A 577 -25.51 -30.02 -26.15
CA GLN A 577 -25.97 -31.42 -26.18
C GLN A 577 -25.09 -32.35 -27.05
N ASN A 578 -23.77 -32.21 -26.92
CA ASN A 578 -22.76 -33.02 -27.62
C ASN A 578 -22.72 -32.86 -29.16
N HIS A 579 -23.31 -31.79 -29.69
CA HIS A 579 -23.20 -31.41 -31.11
C HIS A 579 -22.65 -29.98 -31.21
N CYS A 580 -21.92 -29.70 -32.29
CA CYS A 580 -21.36 -28.39 -32.58
C CYS A 580 -22.28 -27.62 -33.53
N TYR A 581 -22.59 -26.38 -33.18
CA TYR A 581 -23.48 -25.52 -33.94
C TYR A 581 -22.78 -24.27 -34.43
N TYR A 582 -23.08 -23.83 -35.65
CA TYR A 582 -22.54 -22.57 -36.17
C TYR A 582 -23.56 -21.82 -37.03
N LEU A 583 -23.32 -20.52 -37.20
CA LEU A 583 -24.07 -19.63 -38.07
C LEU A 583 -23.16 -19.11 -39.20
N ASP A 584 -23.60 -19.27 -40.44
CA ASP A 584 -22.79 -18.87 -41.60
C ASP A 584 -23.64 -18.44 -42.82
N GLY A 585 -23.11 -17.57 -43.68
CA GLY A 585 -23.79 -17.01 -44.84
C GLY A 585 -23.78 -17.90 -46.08
N ILE A 586 -24.16 -19.17 -45.95
CA ILE A 586 -23.99 -20.23 -46.97
C ILE A 586 -25.29 -20.67 -47.66
N GLY A 587 -26.38 -19.92 -47.53
CA GLY A 587 -27.57 -20.07 -48.38
C GLY A 587 -28.37 -21.35 -48.18
N GLY A 588 -28.27 -22.00 -47.02
CA GLY A 588 -28.98 -23.23 -46.67
C GLY A 588 -28.22 -24.53 -46.97
N GLN A 589 -26.93 -24.45 -47.34
CA GLN A 589 -26.07 -25.62 -47.55
C GLN A 589 -24.94 -25.64 -46.53
N CYS A 590 -25.02 -26.54 -45.54
CA CYS A 590 -24.00 -26.70 -44.51
C CYS A 590 -22.71 -27.33 -45.06
N SER A 591 -21.58 -27.08 -44.39
CA SER A 591 -20.29 -27.69 -44.75
C SER A 591 -20.29 -29.20 -44.49
N ASP A 592 -19.37 -29.93 -45.13
CA ASP A 592 -19.26 -31.39 -44.98
C ASP A 592 -19.18 -31.81 -43.50
N GLY A 593 -20.04 -32.75 -43.12
CA GLY A 593 -20.19 -33.21 -41.73
C GLY A 593 -21.20 -32.44 -40.89
N TYR A 594 -21.91 -31.46 -41.46
CA TYR A 594 -22.97 -30.71 -40.79
C TYR A 594 -24.28 -30.77 -41.58
N SER A 595 -25.41 -30.75 -40.88
CA SER A 595 -26.76 -30.67 -41.42
C SER A 595 -27.50 -29.44 -40.88
N LEU A 596 -28.68 -29.13 -41.44
CA LEU A 596 -29.48 -27.99 -40.99
C LEU A 596 -29.99 -28.22 -39.56
N GLY A 597 -29.72 -27.27 -38.67
CA GLY A 597 -30.20 -27.32 -37.28
C GLY A 597 -31.68 -26.95 -37.18
N SER A 598 -32.35 -27.46 -36.14
CA SER A 598 -33.76 -27.13 -35.85
C SER A 598 -33.91 -25.75 -35.21
N GLU A 599 -34.99 -25.05 -35.57
CA GLU A 599 -35.42 -23.79 -34.98
C GLU A 599 -35.60 -23.87 -33.46
N THR A 600 -36.08 -25.01 -32.95
CA THR A 600 -36.28 -25.22 -31.51
C THR A 600 -34.96 -25.17 -30.74
N ILE A 601 -33.88 -25.68 -31.33
CA ILE A 601 -32.55 -25.63 -30.73
C ILE A 601 -31.99 -24.23 -30.85
N LEU A 602 -32.13 -23.59 -32.01
CA LEU A 602 -31.71 -22.20 -32.22
C LEU A 602 -32.31 -21.27 -31.16
N SER A 603 -33.59 -21.43 -30.81
CA SER A 603 -34.24 -20.63 -29.76
C SER A 603 -33.60 -20.74 -28.38
N ARG A 604 -32.93 -21.86 -28.08
CA ARG A 604 -32.31 -22.12 -26.77
C ARG A 604 -30.85 -21.68 -26.71
N ILE A 605 -30.16 -21.69 -27.84
CA ILE A 605 -28.72 -21.39 -27.91
C ILE A 605 -28.40 -20.10 -28.65
N ALA A 606 -29.41 -19.32 -29.04
CA ALA A 606 -29.24 -18.07 -29.78
C ALA A 606 -28.27 -17.09 -29.09
N ASP A 607 -28.31 -17.00 -27.76
CA ASP A 607 -27.48 -16.10 -26.95
C ASP A 607 -26.00 -16.50 -26.95
N LEU A 608 -25.69 -17.79 -27.15
CA LEU A 608 -24.32 -18.30 -27.15
C LEU A 608 -23.54 -17.90 -28.41
N PHE A 609 -24.21 -17.37 -29.44
CA PHE A 609 -23.56 -16.85 -30.64
C PHE A 609 -23.02 -15.43 -30.48
N ILE A 610 -23.36 -14.70 -29.40
CA ILE A 610 -22.82 -13.37 -29.15
C ILE A 610 -21.29 -13.46 -28.96
N GLY A 611 -20.55 -12.62 -29.69
CA GLY A 611 -19.09 -12.61 -29.67
C GLY A 611 -18.42 -13.53 -30.69
N LEU A 612 -19.17 -14.47 -31.29
CA LEU A 612 -18.65 -15.36 -32.34
C LEU A 612 -18.78 -14.73 -33.73
N ASN A 613 -17.91 -15.13 -34.66
CA ASN A 613 -17.95 -14.67 -36.06
C ASN A 613 -18.61 -15.71 -36.97
N TYR A 614 -18.89 -15.32 -38.22
CA TYR A 614 -19.18 -16.25 -39.31
C TYR A 614 -18.06 -17.29 -39.45
N LYS A 615 -18.42 -18.55 -39.68
CA LYS A 615 -17.43 -19.62 -39.85
C LYS A 615 -16.61 -19.42 -41.12
N THR A 616 -17.24 -19.05 -42.24
CA THR A 616 -16.54 -18.87 -43.52
C THR A 616 -17.01 -17.66 -44.32
N THR A 617 -18.31 -17.42 -44.41
CA THR A 617 -18.90 -16.50 -45.39
C THR A 617 -19.89 -15.56 -44.71
N ILE A 618 -19.72 -14.26 -44.93
CA ILE A 618 -20.66 -13.25 -44.42
C ILE A 618 -21.98 -13.39 -45.17
N SER A 619 -23.09 -13.27 -44.45
CA SER A 619 -24.41 -13.34 -45.05
C SER A 619 -24.84 -12.01 -45.67
N ASP A 620 -25.66 -12.06 -46.73
CA ASP A 620 -26.24 -10.85 -47.34
C ASP A 620 -27.69 -10.59 -46.85
N ASN A 621 -28.24 -11.49 -46.01
CA ASN A 621 -29.58 -11.39 -45.45
C ASN A 621 -29.59 -11.84 -43.97
N CYS A 622 -30.35 -11.13 -43.12
CA CYS A 622 -30.47 -11.42 -41.70
C CYS A 622 -31.43 -12.58 -41.35
N CYS A 623 -32.10 -13.18 -42.34
CA CYS A 623 -33.00 -14.32 -42.12
C CYS A 623 -32.23 -15.64 -41.98
N VAL A 624 -32.47 -16.38 -40.89
CA VAL A 624 -31.81 -17.66 -40.62
C VAL A 624 -32.58 -18.80 -41.29
N VAL A 625 -31.86 -19.64 -42.03
CA VAL A 625 -32.37 -20.90 -42.58
C VAL A 625 -32.12 -22.02 -41.58
N THR A 626 -33.18 -22.73 -41.21
CA THR A 626 -33.16 -23.92 -40.33
C THR A 626 -33.70 -25.13 -41.09
N SER A 627 -33.77 -26.28 -40.42
CA SER A 627 -34.33 -27.52 -41.00
C SER A 627 -35.83 -27.42 -41.34
N GLU A 628 -36.56 -26.52 -40.68
CA GLU A 628 -37.99 -26.30 -40.89
C GLU A 628 -38.25 -25.42 -42.12
N LYS A 629 -39.23 -25.81 -42.94
CA LYS A 629 -39.53 -25.16 -44.23
C LYS A 629 -40.03 -23.71 -44.11
N TYR A 630 -40.46 -23.30 -42.92
CA TYR A 630 -41.02 -21.98 -42.63
C TYR A 630 -40.42 -21.44 -41.33
N SER A 631 -39.18 -20.95 -41.38
CA SER A 631 -38.55 -20.33 -40.22
C SER A 631 -38.81 -18.83 -40.17
N ASN A 632 -39.07 -18.33 -38.96
CA ASN A 632 -39.26 -16.91 -38.70
C ASN A 632 -38.10 -16.27 -37.93
N TYR A 633 -36.98 -16.97 -37.74
CA TYR A 633 -35.85 -16.43 -37.00
C TYR A 633 -34.97 -15.52 -37.88
N GLY A 634 -34.60 -14.37 -37.33
CA GLY A 634 -33.69 -13.45 -38.00
C GLY A 634 -33.00 -12.51 -37.02
N ILE A 635 -31.94 -11.86 -37.47
CA ILE A 635 -31.23 -10.86 -36.66
C ILE A 635 -31.95 -9.52 -36.82
N ALA A 636 -32.39 -8.93 -35.70
CA ALA A 636 -33.33 -7.80 -35.68
C ALA A 636 -32.85 -6.52 -36.39
N LYS A 637 -31.54 -6.32 -36.57
CA LYS A 637 -30.97 -5.17 -37.29
C LYS A 637 -30.32 -5.60 -38.61
N LEU A 638 -30.91 -5.21 -39.74
CA LEU A 638 -30.47 -5.61 -41.09
C LEU A 638 -28.98 -5.35 -41.38
N HIS A 639 -28.40 -4.31 -40.79
CA HIS A 639 -27.02 -3.90 -41.06
C HIS A 639 -25.96 -4.73 -40.33
N GLN A 640 -26.33 -5.66 -39.45
CA GLN A 640 -25.38 -6.42 -38.67
C GLN A 640 -25.01 -7.77 -39.32
N CYS A 641 -25.96 -8.44 -39.96
CA CYS A 641 -25.67 -9.73 -40.60
C CYS A 641 -24.81 -9.56 -41.88
N ASN A 642 -24.82 -8.36 -42.45
CA ASN A 642 -24.14 -8.04 -43.71
C ASN A 642 -22.75 -7.42 -43.52
N LYS A 643 -22.18 -7.56 -42.31
CA LYS A 643 -20.87 -6.98 -41.95
C LYS A 643 -19.98 -8.04 -41.32
N GLN A 644 -18.69 -7.94 -41.62
CA GLN A 644 -17.67 -8.78 -41.00
C GLN A 644 -17.45 -8.37 -39.54
N GLY A 645 -17.37 -9.34 -38.64
CA GLY A 645 -17.16 -9.13 -37.20
C GLY A 645 -18.14 -9.94 -36.35
N PRO A 646 -17.99 -9.89 -35.02
CA PRO A 646 -18.71 -10.78 -34.14
C PRO A 646 -20.19 -10.41 -34.05
N PHE A 647 -21.05 -11.42 -33.92
CA PHE A 647 -22.47 -11.20 -33.64
C PHE A 647 -22.59 -10.47 -32.29
N ARG A 648 -23.34 -9.39 -32.25
CA ARG A 648 -23.62 -8.57 -31.04
C ARG A 648 -25.10 -8.60 -30.67
N ILE A 649 -25.92 -9.20 -31.53
CA ILE A 649 -27.37 -9.32 -31.40
C ILE A 649 -27.71 -10.73 -31.84
N VAL A 650 -28.63 -11.34 -31.11
CA VAL A 650 -29.02 -12.73 -31.28
C VAL A 650 -30.11 -12.86 -32.34
N PRO A 651 -30.20 -14.00 -33.04
CA PRO A 651 -31.36 -14.33 -33.83
C PRO A 651 -32.60 -14.38 -32.93
N VAL A 652 -33.62 -13.58 -33.24
CA VAL A 652 -34.90 -13.56 -32.53
C VAL A 652 -36.02 -13.94 -33.46
N LEU A 653 -37.11 -14.48 -32.89
CA LEU A 653 -38.32 -14.76 -33.63
C LEU A 653 -38.88 -13.46 -34.24
N ASN A 654 -39.17 -13.48 -35.54
CA ASN A 654 -39.56 -12.34 -36.38
C ASN A 654 -38.48 -11.24 -36.58
N GLY A 655 -37.21 -11.50 -36.25
CA GLY A 655 -36.14 -10.54 -36.51
C GLY A 655 -35.88 -10.35 -38.01
N GLY A 656 -35.50 -9.14 -38.44
CA GLY A 656 -35.16 -8.85 -39.84
C GLY A 656 -36.33 -8.87 -40.85
N GLY A 657 -37.57 -9.09 -40.43
CA GLY A 657 -38.74 -9.15 -41.33
C GLY A 657 -38.97 -10.52 -41.99
N CYS A 658 -38.35 -11.56 -41.46
CA CYS A 658 -38.38 -12.93 -41.97
C CYS A 658 -39.70 -13.62 -41.59
N ARG A 659 -40.82 -13.29 -42.24
CA ARG A 659 -42.10 -13.99 -42.08
C ARG A 659 -42.45 -14.79 -43.33
N ASN A 660 -42.57 -16.12 -43.22
CA ASN A 660 -42.98 -17.01 -44.30
C ASN A 660 -42.16 -16.88 -45.62
N PHE A 661 -40.93 -16.37 -45.54
CA PHE A 661 -40.08 -16.16 -46.72
C PHE A 661 -39.45 -17.47 -47.19
N THR A 662 -39.75 -17.86 -48.43
CA THR A 662 -39.23 -19.08 -49.09
C THR A 662 -38.13 -18.79 -50.12
N ASN A 663 -37.81 -17.51 -50.36
CA ASN A 663 -36.77 -17.12 -51.31
C ASN A 663 -35.38 -17.30 -50.73
N LYS A 664 -34.68 -18.32 -51.20
CA LYS A 664 -33.28 -18.61 -50.83
C LYS A 664 -32.36 -17.59 -51.48
N HIS A 665 -31.75 -16.72 -50.68
CA HIS A 665 -30.65 -15.88 -51.15
C HIS A 665 -29.37 -16.72 -51.18
N SER A 666 -28.50 -16.47 -52.18
CA SER A 666 -27.26 -17.24 -52.37
C SER A 666 -26.31 -17.22 -51.17
N LYS A 667 -26.36 -16.16 -50.36
CA LYS A 667 -25.61 -16.02 -49.10
C LYS A 667 -26.51 -15.77 -47.89
N GLN A 668 -27.59 -16.53 -47.76
CA GLN A 668 -28.49 -16.42 -46.62
C GLN A 668 -27.87 -17.03 -45.35
N LEU A 669 -28.15 -16.43 -44.19
CA LEU A 669 -27.67 -16.92 -42.90
C LEU A 669 -28.26 -18.32 -42.66
N THR A 670 -27.41 -19.28 -42.31
CA THR A 670 -27.77 -20.70 -42.20
C THR A 670 -27.31 -21.22 -40.86
N PHE A 671 -28.20 -21.92 -40.16
CA PHE A 671 -27.91 -22.56 -38.89
C PHE A 671 -27.61 -24.04 -39.11
N CYS A 672 -26.38 -24.44 -38.79
CA CYS A 672 -25.86 -25.78 -39.05
C CYS A 672 -25.48 -26.47 -37.75
N VAL A 673 -25.69 -27.79 -37.71
CA VAL A 673 -25.35 -28.69 -36.60
C VAL A 673 -24.47 -29.81 -37.12
N SER A 674 -23.45 -30.23 -36.36
CA SER A 674 -22.63 -31.39 -36.71
C SER A 674 -23.49 -32.66 -36.75
N ASN A 675 -23.25 -33.54 -37.72
CA ASN A 675 -23.97 -34.81 -37.86
C ASN A 675 -23.62 -35.84 -36.79
#